data_AF-A0A3Q0DMA3-F1
#
_entry.id   AF-A0A3Q0DMA3-F1
#
_cell.length_a   1.000
_cell.length_b   1.000
_cell.length_c   1.000
_cell.angle_alpha   90.00
_cell.angle_beta   90.00
_cell.angle_gamma   90.00
#
_symmetry.space_group_name_H-M   'P 1'
#
loop_
_entity.id
_entity.type
_entity.pdbx_description
1 polymer ?
#
loop_
_entity_poly.entity_id
_entity_poly.type
_entity_poly.pdbx_seq_one_letter_code
_entity_poly.pdbx_strand_id
1 'polypeptide(L)'
;MLDYLKEKKDVGFFQSLAGLMQSCSVLDLNAFERQNKAEGLGMVTEEGSGEKVLQDDEFTCDLFRFLQLLCEGHNSDFQNYLRTQTGNNTTVNIIISTVDYLLRVQESISDFYWYYSGKDVIDEQGQRNFSKAIQVAKQVFNTLTEYIQGPCTGNQQSLAHSRLWDAVVGFLHVFAHMQMKLSQDSSQIELLKELMDLQKDMVVMLLSMLEGNVVNGTIGKQMVDMLVESSNNVEMILKFFDMFLKLKDLTSSDTFKEYDPDGKGVISKRDFHKAMESHKHYTQSETEFLLSCAETDENETLDYEEFVKRFHEPAKDIGFNVAVLLTNLSEHMPNDTRLQTFLELAESVLNYFQPFLGRIEIMGSAKRIERVYFEISESSRTQWEKPQVKESKRQFIFDVVNEGGEKEKMELFVNFCEDTIFEMQLAAQISESDLNERSANKEESEKERPEEQGPRMGFFSILTVKSALFALRYNILTLMRMLSLKSLKKQMKKVKKMTMKDMVTAFFSSYWSIFMTLLHFVASVSRGFFRIICSLLLGGSLVEGAKKIKVAELLANMPDPTQDEVRGDGEEGERKPMDTALPSEDLTDLKELTEESDLLSDIFGLDLKREGGQYKLIPHNPNAGLSDLMSNPVPLPEVQEKFQEQKAKEEEKEEKEEAKSEPEKAEGEDGEKEEKAKEDKGKQKLRQLHTHRYGEPEVPESAFWKKIIAYQQKLLNYFARNFYNMRMLALFVAFAINFILLFYKVSTSSVVEGKELPTRSSSENAKVTSLDSSSHRIIAVHYVLEESSGYMEPTLRILAILHTVISFFCIIGYYCLKVPLVIFKREKEVARKLEFDGLYITEQPSEDDIKGQWDRLVINTQSFPNNYWDKFVKRKVMDKYGEFYGRDRISELLGMDKAALDFSDAREKKKPKKDSSLSAVLNSIDVKYQMWKLGVVFTDNSFLYLAWYMTMSVLGHYNNFFFAAHLLDIAMGFKTLRTILSSVTHNGKQLVLTVGLLAVVVYLYTVVAFNFFRKFYNKSEDGDTPDMKCDDMLTCYMFHMYVGVRAGGGIGDEIEDPAGDEYEIYRIIFDITFFFFVIVILLAIIQGLIIDAFGELRDQQEQVKEDMETKCFICGIGNDYFDTVPHGFETHTLQEHNLANYLFFLMYLINKDETEHTGQESYVWKMYQERCWEFFPAGDCFRKQYEDQLN
;
A
#
# COMPACT_ATOMS: atom_id res chain seq x y z
N MET A 1 10.27 -40.26 -19.03
CA MET A 1 10.54 -40.44 -20.49
C MET A 1 12.00 -40.76 -20.75
N LEU A 2 12.95 -39.97 -20.21
CA LEU A 2 14.39 -40.18 -20.41
C LEU A 2 14.86 -41.62 -20.18
N ASP A 3 14.44 -42.23 -19.07
CA ASP A 3 14.84 -43.59 -18.69
C ASP A 3 14.43 -44.63 -19.74
N TYR A 4 13.22 -44.49 -20.30
CA TYR A 4 12.73 -45.35 -21.37
C TYR A 4 13.62 -45.27 -22.63
N LEU A 5 14.09 -44.06 -22.99
CA LEU A 5 15.01 -43.88 -24.12
C LEU A 5 16.41 -44.45 -23.81
N LYS A 6 16.93 -44.21 -22.60
CA LYS A 6 18.23 -44.74 -22.12
C LYS A 6 18.22 -46.29 -22.01
N GLU A 7 17.09 -46.88 -21.62
CA GLU A 7 16.90 -48.34 -21.50
C GLU A 7 16.73 -49.01 -22.88
N LYS A 8 15.81 -48.48 -23.72
CA LYS A 8 15.53 -49.02 -25.05
C LYS A 8 16.69 -48.88 -26.03
N LYS A 9 17.50 -47.83 -25.88
CA LYS A 9 18.58 -47.45 -26.80
C LYS A 9 18.11 -47.32 -28.25
N ASP A 10 16.91 -46.77 -28.42
CA ASP A 10 16.32 -46.56 -29.73
C ASP A 10 16.99 -45.36 -30.42
N VAL A 11 17.48 -45.62 -31.62
CA VAL A 11 18.17 -44.65 -32.48
C VAL A 11 17.18 -43.99 -33.44
N GLY A 12 16.11 -44.71 -33.81
CA GLY A 12 15.12 -44.25 -34.78
C GLY A 12 14.35 -43.03 -34.31
N PHE A 13 14.15 -42.89 -33.00
CA PHE A 13 13.48 -41.73 -32.39
C PHE A 13 14.14 -40.40 -32.80
N PHE A 14 15.45 -40.25 -32.55
CA PHE A 14 16.16 -39.00 -32.84
C PHE A 14 16.41 -38.79 -34.33
N GLN A 15 16.64 -39.87 -35.10
CA GLN A 15 16.73 -39.79 -36.56
C GLN A 15 15.39 -39.34 -37.18
N SER A 16 14.26 -39.80 -36.64
CA SER A 16 12.93 -39.36 -37.08
C SER A 16 12.67 -37.90 -36.74
N LEU A 17 13.05 -37.42 -35.54
CA LEU A 17 12.91 -36.01 -35.16
C LEU A 17 13.73 -35.10 -36.08
N ALA A 18 15.01 -35.41 -36.29
CA ALA A 18 15.87 -34.64 -37.20
C ALA A 18 15.34 -34.66 -38.64
N GLY A 19 14.79 -35.80 -39.10
CA GLY A 19 14.14 -35.91 -40.41
C GLY A 19 12.91 -35.01 -40.55
N LEU A 20 12.06 -34.95 -39.52
CA LEU A 20 10.89 -34.05 -39.49
C LEU A 20 11.31 -32.57 -39.55
N MET A 21 12.30 -32.16 -38.74
CA MET A 21 12.85 -30.80 -38.75
C MET A 21 13.48 -30.39 -40.11
N GLN A 22 14.02 -31.36 -40.86
CA GLN A 22 14.51 -31.13 -42.22
C GLN A 22 13.37 -30.97 -43.22
N SER A 23 12.22 -31.60 -43.01
CA SER A 23 11.03 -31.47 -43.87
C SER A 23 10.16 -30.25 -43.59
N CYS A 24 10.29 -29.59 -42.43
CA CYS A 24 9.54 -28.36 -42.10
C CYS A 24 9.76 -27.28 -43.15
N SER A 25 8.65 -26.70 -43.64
CA SER A 25 8.64 -25.63 -44.63
C SER A 25 9.10 -24.27 -44.06
N VAL A 26 9.47 -23.37 -44.97
CA VAL A 26 9.82 -21.96 -44.71
C VAL A 26 9.07 -21.08 -45.73
N LEU A 27 9.20 -19.76 -45.63
CA LEU A 27 8.49 -18.81 -46.48
C LEU A 27 9.11 -18.80 -47.90
N ASP A 28 8.54 -19.59 -48.82
CA ASP A 28 8.93 -19.60 -50.24
C ASP A 28 8.27 -18.44 -51.00
N LEU A 29 9.10 -17.45 -51.41
CA LEU A 29 8.69 -16.35 -52.29
C LEU A 29 8.03 -16.82 -53.59
N ASN A 30 8.42 -17.98 -54.14
CA ASN A 30 7.80 -18.51 -55.36
C ASN A 30 6.39 -19.04 -55.11
N ALA A 31 6.12 -19.61 -53.92
CA ALA A 31 4.77 -19.99 -53.51
C ALA A 31 3.91 -18.74 -53.27
N PHE A 32 4.47 -17.74 -52.59
CA PHE A 32 3.82 -16.45 -52.34
C PHE A 32 3.42 -15.73 -53.63
N GLU A 33 4.33 -15.60 -54.59
CA GLU A 33 4.07 -15.01 -55.91
C GLU A 33 3.00 -15.76 -56.73
N ARG A 34 2.80 -17.06 -56.49
CA ARG A 34 1.72 -17.84 -57.13
C ARG A 34 0.38 -17.60 -56.42
N GLN A 35 0.37 -17.47 -55.10
CA GLN A 35 -0.83 -17.16 -54.32
C GLN A 35 -1.34 -15.74 -54.64
N ASN A 36 -0.45 -14.73 -54.57
CA ASN A 36 -0.78 -13.33 -54.87
C ASN A 36 -1.40 -13.17 -56.28
N LYS A 37 -0.85 -13.87 -57.29
CA LYS A 37 -1.43 -13.90 -58.65
C LYS A 37 -2.77 -14.65 -58.74
N ALA A 38 -3.01 -15.66 -57.91
CA ALA A 38 -4.28 -16.39 -57.89
C ALA A 38 -5.39 -15.56 -57.22
N GLU A 39 -5.06 -14.85 -56.14
CA GLU A 39 -5.95 -13.92 -55.44
C GLU A 39 -6.29 -12.70 -56.31
N GLY A 40 -5.30 -12.14 -57.01
CA GLY A 40 -5.50 -11.08 -58.01
C GLY A 40 -6.39 -11.46 -59.21
N LEU A 41 -6.68 -12.75 -59.40
CA LEU A 41 -7.65 -13.24 -60.38
C LEU A 41 -9.09 -13.38 -59.81
N GLY A 42 -9.28 -13.27 -58.50
CA GLY A 42 -10.60 -13.26 -57.85
C GLY A 42 -11.44 -14.54 -58.02
N MET A 43 -10.85 -15.65 -58.48
CA MET A 43 -11.55 -16.90 -58.80
C MET A 43 -11.37 -18.00 -57.73
N VAL A 44 -11.43 -17.63 -56.45
CA VAL A 44 -11.38 -18.58 -55.33
C VAL A 44 -12.63 -18.44 -54.47
N THR A 45 -13.49 -19.46 -54.50
CA THR A 45 -14.59 -19.62 -53.53
C THR A 45 -14.02 -20.08 -52.19
N GLU A 46 -14.65 -19.68 -51.08
CA GLU A 46 -14.17 -19.90 -49.69
C GLU A 46 -13.78 -21.36 -49.35
N GLU A 47 -14.35 -22.37 -50.02
CA GLU A 47 -14.02 -23.79 -49.81
C GLU A 47 -12.75 -24.27 -50.56
N GLY A 48 -12.09 -23.40 -51.34
CA GLY A 48 -10.92 -23.72 -52.17
C GLY A 48 -9.62 -23.02 -51.78
N SER A 49 -9.63 -22.14 -50.79
CA SER A 49 -8.48 -21.33 -50.35
C SER A 49 -7.59 -22.08 -49.35
N GLY A 50 -7.03 -23.23 -49.75
CA GLY A 50 -5.93 -23.82 -49.00
C GLY A 50 -4.71 -22.90 -49.09
N GLU A 51 -4.26 -22.37 -47.95
CA GLU A 51 -3.00 -21.60 -47.85
C GLU A 51 -1.86 -22.39 -48.52
N LYS A 52 -0.99 -21.72 -49.28
CA LYS A 52 0.12 -22.38 -49.99
C LYS A 52 1.50 -21.95 -49.52
N VAL A 53 1.55 -20.94 -48.65
CA VAL A 53 2.78 -20.42 -48.06
C VAL A 53 2.80 -20.89 -46.62
N LEU A 54 3.86 -21.61 -46.24
CA LEU A 54 4.09 -22.11 -44.87
C LEU A 54 2.90 -22.92 -44.31
N GLN A 55 2.50 -23.96 -45.05
CA GLN A 55 1.38 -24.88 -44.71
C GLN A 55 1.58 -25.66 -43.40
N ASP A 56 2.82 -25.78 -42.93
CA ASP A 56 3.20 -26.57 -41.75
C ASP A 56 3.52 -25.66 -40.55
N ASP A 57 2.97 -24.45 -40.48
CA ASP A 57 3.20 -23.50 -39.38
C ASP A 57 2.77 -24.08 -38.03
N GLU A 58 1.52 -24.53 -37.90
CA GLU A 58 1.00 -25.18 -36.69
C GLU A 58 1.86 -26.40 -36.30
N PHE A 59 2.13 -27.30 -37.26
CA PHE A 59 2.91 -28.52 -37.01
C PHE A 59 4.36 -28.23 -36.59
N THR A 60 4.99 -27.23 -37.20
CA THR A 60 6.38 -26.87 -36.90
C THR A 60 6.48 -26.20 -35.54
N CYS A 61 5.54 -25.32 -35.20
CA CYS A 61 5.40 -24.76 -33.86
C CYS A 61 5.19 -25.86 -32.81
N ASP A 62 4.28 -26.81 -33.05
CA ASP A 62 4.04 -27.95 -32.14
C ASP A 62 5.28 -28.84 -31.96
N LEU A 63 6.04 -29.09 -33.03
CA LEU A 63 7.28 -29.88 -32.99
C LEU A 63 8.34 -29.22 -32.09
N PHE A 64 8.57 -27.91 -32.25
CA PHE A 64 9.52 -27.18 -31.41
C PHE A 64 9.00 -26.96 -29.99
N ARG A 65 7.69 -26.71 -29.80
CA ARG A 65 7.07 -26.63 -28.47
C ARG A 65 7.17 -27.95 -27.70
N PHE A 66 7.03 -29.08 -28.37
CA PHE A 66 7.30 -30.40 -27.79
C PHE A 66 8.77 -30.54 -27.34
N LEU A 67 9.73 -30.11 -28.16
CA LEU A 67 11.16 -30.16 -27.81
C LEU A 67 11.52 -29.21 -26.66
N GLN A 68 10.91 -28.03 -26.59
CA GLN A 68 11.04 -27.07 -25.48
C GLN A 68 10.55 -27.71 -24.17
N LEU A 69 9.31 -28.21 -24.16
CA LEU A 69 8.67 -28.83 -22.98
C LEU A 69 9.34 -30.12 -22.46
N LEU A 70 10.31 -30.69 -23.21
CA LEU A 70 11.15 -31.78 -22.73
C LEU A 70 12.35 -31.31 -21.89
N CYS A 71 12.77 -30.06 -22.02
CA CYS A 71 13.91 -29.46 -21.32
C CYS A 71 13.48 -28.50 -20.20
N GLU A 72 12.30 -27.91 -20.33
CA GLU A 72 11.55 -27.13 -19.34
C GLU A 72 11.77 -27.61 -17.90
N GLY A 73 12.03 -26.67 -16.99
CA GLY A 73 12.41 -26.99 -15.61
C GLY A 73 13.89 -27.37 -15.46
N HIS A 74 14.75 -26.86 -16.34
CA HIS A 74 16.22 -26.92 -16.25
C HIS A 74 16.78 -28.34 -16.13
N ASN A 75 16.22 -29.27 -16.91
CA ASN A 75 16.58 -30.68 -16.85
C ASN A 75 17.91 -30.99 -17.56
N SER A 76 19.03 -30.69 -16.88
CA SER A 76 20.39 -30.87 -17.40
C SER A 76 20.64 -32.28 -17.96
N ASP A 77 20.05 -33.32 -17.36
CA ASP A 77 20.21 -34.71 -17.79
C ASP A 77 19.55 -34.98 -19.15
N PHE A 78 18.41 -34.33 -19.43
CA PHE A 78 17.72 -34.40 -20.72
C PHE A 78 18.36 -33.48 -21.77
N GLN A 79 18.69 -32.24 -21.39
CA GLN A 79 19.40 -31.26 -22.22
C GLN A 79 20.72 -31.82 -22.77
N ASN A 80 21.51 -32.52 -21.92
CA ASN A 80 22.74 -33.20 -22.36
C ASN A 80 22.45 -34.38 -23.30
N TYR A 81 21.33 -35.08 -23.11
CA TYR A 81 20.92 -36.23 -23.95
C TYR A 81 20.42 -35.81 -25.35
N LEU A 82 19.88 -34.60 -25.52
CA LEU A 82 19.58 -34.02 -26.84
C LEU A 82 20.85 -33.68 -27.64
N ARG A 83 21.93 -33.29 -26.95
CA ARG A 83 23.25 -33.07 -27.55
C ARG A 83 23.94 -34.39 -27.90
N THR A 84 23.91 -35.38 -27.01
CA THR A 84 24.58 -36.67 -27.23
C THR A 84 23.94 -37.85 -26.49
N GLN A 85 23.60 -38.91 -27.24
CA GLN A 85 22.95 -40.11 -26.71
C GLN A 85 24.01 -41.17 -26.33
N THR A 86 24.71 -40.94 -25.22
CA THR A 86 25.77 -41.81 -24.70
C THR A 86 25.25 -43.19 -24.29
N GLY A 87 25.26 -44.12 -25.24
CA GLY A 87 24.73 -45.47 -25.08
C GLY A 87 24.17 -46.07 -26.37
N ASN A 88 23.84 -45.22 -27.35
CA ASN A 88 23.47 -45.58 -28.71
C ASN A 88 24.73 -45.74 -29.60
N ASN A 89 24.56 -46.31 -30.80
CA ASN A 89 25.65 -46.49 -31.77
C ASN A 89 25.89 -45.27 -32.69
N THR A 90 24.93 -44.36 -32.80
CA THR A 90 25.05 -43.08 -33.51
C THR A 90 24.54 -41.94 -32.65
N THR A 91 25.23 -40.81 -32.68
CA THR A 91 24.77 -39.57 -32.06
C THR A 91 24.01 -38.71 -33.07
N VAL A 92 22.84 -38.22 -32.69
CA VAL A 92 22.10 -37.17 -33.40
C VAL A 92 22.08 -35.94 -32.52
N ASN A 93 22.73 -34.86 -32.93
CA ASN A 93 22.73 -33.61 -32.19
C ASN A 93 21.53 -32.75 -32.64
N ILE A 94 20.44 -32.83 -31.87
CA ILE A 94 19.20 -32.12 -32.17
C ILE A 94 19.41 -30.61 -32.08
N ILE A 95 20.26 -30.14 -31.16
CA ILE A 95 20.54 -28.71 -30.93
C ILE A 95 21.12 -28.05 -32.19
N ILE A 96 22.11 -28.68 -32.82
CA ILE A 96 22.68 -28.19 -34.09
C ILE A 96 21.64 -28.26 -35.21
N SER A 97 20.82 -29.32 -35.24
CA SER A 97 19.73 -29.45 -36.22
C SER A 97 18.67 -28.35 -36.07
N THR A 98 18.46 -27.83 -34.85
CA THR A 98 17.59 -26.68 -34.58
C THR A 98 18.20 -25.38 -35.12
N VAL A 99 19.52 -25.17 -34.96
CA VAL A 99 20.24 -24.03 -35.55
C VAL A 99 20.20 -24.09 -37.08
N ASP A 100 20.36 -25.27 -37.68
CA ASP A 100 20.25 -25.47 -39.14
C ASP A 100 18.83 -25.23 -39.68
N TYR A 101 17.78 -25.37 -38.85
CA TYR A 101 16.42 -24.92 -39.21
C TYR A 101 16.31 -23.40 -39.08
N LEU A 102 16.79 -22.81 -37.97
CA LEU A 102 16.75 -21.37 -37.74
C LEU A 102 17.45 -20.58 -38.85
N LEU A 103 18.60 -21.05 -39.35
CA LEU A 103 19.34 -20.41 -40.44
C LEU A 103 18.52 -20.39 -41.75
N ARG A 104 17.78 -21.45 -42.06
CA ARG A 104 16.87 -21.50 -43.23
C ARG A 104 15.68 -20.55 -43.08
N VAL A 105 15.13 -20.44 -41.87
CA VAL A 105 14.07 -19.48 -41.54
C VAL A 105 14.59 -18.05 -41.68
N GLN A 106 15.79 -17.76 -41.18
CA GLN A 106 16.43 -16.46 -41.27
C GLN A 106 16.69 -16.04 -42.73
N GLU A 107 17.30 -16.91 -43.55
CA GLU A 107 17.56 -16.64 -44.98
C GLU A 107 16.24 -16.33 -45.72
N SER A 108 15.21 -17.14 -45.48
CA SER A 108 13.86 -16.95 -46.01
C SER A 108 13.19 -15.63 -45.58
N ILE A 109 13.36 -15.23 -44.31
CA ILE A 109 12.87 -13.94 -43.78
C ILE A 109 13.64 -12.75 -44.38
N SER A 110 14.96 -12.88 -44.59
CA SER A 110 15.77 -11.85 -45.24
C SER A 110 15.42 -11.68 -46.73
N ASP A 111 15.17 -12.77 -47.45
CA ASP A 111 14.68 -12.72 -48.84
C ASP A 111 13.30 -12.04 -48.93
N PHE A 112 12.43 -12.29 -47.96
CA PHE A 112 11.13 -11.62 -47.87
C PHE A 112 11.25 -10.11 -47.63
N TYR A 113 12.21 -9.68 -46.78
CA TYR A 113 12.56 -8.26 -46.65
C TYR A 113 12.97 -7.67 -48.00
N TRP A 114 13.87 -8.31 -48.74
CA TRP A 114 14.32 -7.81 -50.05
C TRP A 114 13.18 -7.68 -51.06
N TYR A 115 12.24 -8.63 -51.11
CA TYR A 115 11.05 -8.54 -51.96
C TYR A 115 10.18 -7.32 -51.66
N TYR A 116 10.09 -6.89 -50.39
CA TYR A 116 9.36 -5.68 -49.98
C TYR A 116 10.22 -4.42 -49.90
N SER A 117 11.54 -4.50 -50.03
CA SER A 117 12.46 -3.35 -49.83
C SER A 117 12.15 -2.15 -50.74
N GLY A 118 11.71 -2.40 -51.98
CA GLY A 118 11.34 -1.37 -52.95
C GLY A 118 9.87 -0.94 -52.97
N LYS A 119 9.06 -1.35 -51.99
CA LYS A 119 7.65 -0.97 -51.82
C LYS A 119 7.48 -0.30 -50.47
N ASP A 120 6.82 0.85 -50.38
CA ASP A 120 6.65 1.57 -49.10
C ASP A 120 5.78 0.76 -48.12
N VAL A 121 4.67 0.20 -48.60
CA VAL A 121 3.68 -0.55 -47.80
C VAL A 121 3.76 -2.06 -48.06
N ILE A 122 3.61 -2.87 -47.02
CA ILE A 122 3.44 -4.33 -47.12
C ILE A 122 1.94 -4.64 -47.27
N ASP A 123 1.56 -5.41 -48.29
CA ASP A 123 0.16 -5.83 -48.50
C ASP A 123 -0.33 -6.78 -47.38
N GLU A 124 -1.64 -6.78 -47.13
CA GLU A 124 -2.26 -7.52 -46.02
C GLU A 124 -1.91 -9.02 -46.03
N GLN A 125 -1.82 -9.65 -47.20
CA GLN A 125 -1.44 -11.06 -47.32
C GLN A 125 0.06 -11.28 -47.04
N GLY A 126 0.91 -10.34 -47.45
CA GLY A 126 2.31 -10.27 -47.03
C GLY A 126 2.45 -10.16 -45.50
N GLN A 127 1.70 -9.26 -44.85
CA GLN A 127 1.73 -9.08 -43.40
C GLN A 127 1.33 -10.37 -42.66
N ARG A 128 0.22 -11.01 -43.05
CA ARG A 128 -0.25 -12.28 -42.46
C ARG A 128 0.77 -13.42 -42.60
N ASN A 129 1.35 -13.59 -43.79
CA ASN A 129 2.36 -14.62 -44.04
C ASN A 129 3.68 -14.34 -43.29
N PHE A 130 4.03 -13.08 -43.08
CA PHE A 130 5.21 -12.69 -42.31
C PHE A 130 5.02 -12.93 -40.81
N SER A 131 3.84 -12.59 -40.27
CA SER A 131 3.44 -12.88 -38.88
C SER A 131 3.58 -14.37 -38.56
N LYS A 132 3.08 -15.27 -39.41
CA LYS A 132 3.29 -16.73 -39.29
C LYS A 132 4.78 -17.11 -39.19
N ALA A 133 5.63 -16.56 -40.06
CA ALA A 133 7.07 -16.84 -40.04
C ALA A 133 7.76 -16.29 -38.78
N ILE A 134 7.33 -15.11 -38.28
CA ILE A 134 7.76 -14.53 -37.01
C ILE A 134 7.40 -15.46 -35.84
N GLN A 135 6.17 -15.98 -35.79
CA GLN A 135 5.71 -16.88 -34.71
C GLN A 135 6.50 -18.20 -34.70
N VAL A 136 6.79 -18.78 -35.86
CA VAL A 136 7.67 -19.96 -35.97
C VAL A 136 9.09 -19.65 -35.47
N ALA A 137 9.67 -18.52 -35.87
CA ALA A 137 10.99 -18.10 -35.38
C ALA A 137 11.00 -17.88 -33.85
N LYS A 138 9.93 -17.28 -33.29
CA LYS A 138 9.75 -17.04 -31.86
C LYS A 138 9.78 -18.34 -31.07
N GLN A 139 9.02 -19.35 -31.52
CA GLN A 139 9.03 -20.68 -30.92
C GLN A 139 10.40 -21.38 -31.02
N VAL A 140 11.17 -21.17 -32.10
CA VAL A 140 12.53 -21.71 -32.23
C VAL A 140 13.51 -21.06 -31.25
N PHE A 141 13.47 -19.73 -31.07
CA PHE A 141 14.30 -19.05 -30.07
C PHE A 141 13.99 -19.53 -28.65
N ASN A 142 12.70 -19.62 -28.28
CA ASN A 142 12.31 -20.11 -26.95
C ASN A 142 12.71 -21.58 -26.72
N THR A 143 12.74 -22.39 -27.78
CA THR A 143 13.27 -23.77 -27.71
C THR A 143 14.80 -23.81 -27.52
N LEU A 144 15.54 -22.91 -28.19
CA LEU A 144 16.99 -22.78 -28.02
C LEU A 144 17.36 -22.29 -26.61
N THR A 145 16.56 -21.38 -26.04
CA THR A 145 16.70 -20.89 -24.67
C THR A 145 16.60 -22.04 -23.64
N GLU A 146 15.55 -22.88 -23.72
CA GLU A 146 15.40 -24.05 -22.81
C GLU A 146 16.49 -25.12 -22.99
N TYR A 147 17.21 -25.14 -24.11
CA TYR A 147 18.37 -26.03 -24.26
C TYR A 147 19.60 -25.57 -23.48
N ILE A 148 19.72 -24.30 -23.11
CA ILE A 148 20.92 -23.74 -22.48
C ILE A 148 20.72 -23.24 -21.05
N GLN A 149 19.52 -22.79 -20.69
CA GLN A 149 19.23 -22.32 -19.33
C GLN A 149 19.41 -23.41 -18.28
N GLY A 150 19.76 -23.00 -17.06
CA GLY A 150 20.16 -23.93 -16.00
C GLY A 150 21.56 -24.47 -16.27
N PRO A 151 22.59 -23.60 -16.17
CA PRO A 151 23.57 -23.35 -17.22
C PRO A 151 24.19 -24.62 -17.80
N CYS A 152 23.66 -25.07 -18.93
CA CYS A 152 24.15 -26.25 -19.62
C CYS A 152 25.38 -25.89 -20.46
N THR A 153 26.52 -25.75 -19.80
CA THR A 153 27.82 -25.35 -20.40
C THR A 153 28.18 -26.15 -21.67
N GLY A 154 27.87 -27.44 -21.72
CA GLY A 154 28.10 -28.27 -22.92
C GLY A 154 27.20 -27.91 -24.11
N ASN A 155 25.98 -27.41 -23.88
CA ASN A 155 25.09 -26.90 -24.92
C ASN A 155 25.51 -25.50 -25.36
N GLN A 156 25.81 -24.61 -24.41
CA GLN A 156 26.37 -23.27 -24.69
C GLN A 156 27.62 -23.36 -25.59
N GLN A 157 28.61 -24.21 -25.26
CA GLN A 157 29.79 -24.40 -26.11
C GLN A 157 29.47 -25.06 -27.47
N SER A 158 28.48 -25.95 -27.53
CA SER A 158 28.03 -26.54 -28.81
C SER A 158 27.40 -25.48 -29.72
N LEU A 159 26.68 -24.50 -29.18
CA LEU A 159 26.12 -23.38 -29.93
C LEU A 159 27.21 -22.37 -30.32
N ALA A 160 28.14 -22.04 -29.41
CA ALA A 160 29.26 -21.13 -29.65
C ALA A 160 30.22 -21.58 -30.76
N HIS A 161 30.32 -22.89 -31.00
CA HIS A 161 31.07 -23.49 -32.12
C HIS A 161 30.21 -23.81 -33.36
N SER A 162 28.92 -23.48 -33.34
CA SER A 162 28.01 -23.64 -34.48
C SER A 162 27.92 -22.37 -35.34
N ARG A 163 27.10 -22.40 -36.39
CA ARG A 163 26.77 -21.23 -37.23
C ARG A 163 25.62 -20.38 -36.69
N LEU A 164 25.33 -20.46 -35.39
CA LEU A 164 24.31 -19.63 -34.73
C LEU A 164 24.61 -18.13 -34.88
N TRP A 165 25.89 -17.75 -34.81
CA TRP A 165 26.32 -16.36 -34.97
C TRP A 165 25.92 -15.78 -36.34
N ASP A 166 26.11 -16.53 -37.43
CA ASP A 166 25.67 -16.15 -38.78
C ASP A 166 24.17 -15.81 -38.82
N ALA A 167 23.33 -16.65 -38.18
CA ALA A 167 21.89 -16.45 -38.12
C ALA A 167 21.51 -15.20 -37.29
N VAL A 168 22.17 -14.98 -36.15
CA VAL A 168 21.93 -13.79 -35.30
C VAL A 168 22.27 -12.50 -36.04
N VAL A 169 23.39 -12.45 -36.78
CA VAL A 169 23.76 -11.30 -37.64
C VAL A 169 22.69 -11.05 -38.71
N GLY A 170 22.18 -12.11 -39.34
CA GLY A 170 21.10 -12.02 -40.31
C GLY A 170 19.79 -11.45 -39.73
N PHE A 171 19.41 -11.84 -38.52
CA PHE A 171 18.27 -11.26 -37.82
C PHE A 171 18.49 -9.80 -37.42
N LEU A 172 19.68 -9.42 -36.93
CA LEU A 172 20.01 -8.02 -36.62
C LEU A 172 19.84 -7.10 -37.84
N HIS A 173 20.25 -7.56 -39.03
CA HIS A 173 20.01 -6.83 -40.28
C HIS A 173 18.52 -6.65 -40.59
N VAL A 174 17.72 -7.72 -40.47
CA VAL A 174 16.27 -7.65 -40.70
C VAL A 174 15.60 -6.71 -39.69
N PHE A 175 15.94 -6.79 -38.40
CA PHE A 175 15.38 -5.91 -37.36
C PHE A 175 15.70 -4.45 -37.64
N ALA A 176 16.98 -4.11 -37.88
CA ALA A 176 17.41 -2.73 -38.11
C ALA A 176 16.64 -2.05 -39.27
N HIS A 177 16.40 -2.77 -40.37
CA HIS A 177 15.70 -2.20 -41.53
C HIS A 177 14.17 -2.30 -41.44
N MET A 178 13.61 -3.38 -40.91
CA MET A 178 12.16 -3.50 -40.76
C MET A 178 11.62 -2.58 -39.66
N GLN A 179 12.32 -2.37 -38.55
CA GLN A 179 11.88 -1.45 -37.50
C GLN A 179 11.70 -0.02 -38.02
N MET A 180 12.70 0.48 -38.76
CA MET A 180 12.65 1.81 -39.40
C MET A 180 11.57 1.92 -40.50
N LYS A 181 11.14 0.80 -41.09
CA LYS A 181 10.15 0.79 -42.16
C LYS A 181 8.72 0.67 -41.63
N LEU A 182 8.47 -0.34 -40.79
CA LEU A 182 7.14 -0.65 -40.23
C LEU A 182 6.65 0.48 -39.30
N SER A 183 7.53 1.32 -38.76
CA SER A 183 7.14 2.48 -37.93
C SER A 183 6.52 3.64 -38.72
N GLN A 184 6.68 3.68 -40.06
CA GLN A 184 6.22 4.79 -40.90
C GLN A 184 4.73 4.69 -41.29
N ASP A 185 4.10 3.53 -41.08
CA ASP A 185 2.72 3.26 -41.45
C ASP A 185 1.97 2.67 -40.26
N SER A 186 0.89 3.35 -39.87
CA SER A 186 0.08 2.99 -38.72
C SER A 186 -0.58 1.61 -38.84
N SER A 187 -0.89 1.18 -40.05
CA SER A 187 -1.48 -0.14 -40.34
C SER A 187 -0.52 -1.30 -40.05
N GLN A 188 0.80 -1.03 -40.00
CA GLN A 188 1.85 -2.04 -39.85
C GLN A 188 2.35 -2.18 -38.40
N ILE A 189 1.80 -1.42 -37.45
CA ILE A 189 2.33 -1.33 -36.08
C ILE A 189 2.05 -2.60 -35.25
N GLU A 190 1.02 -3.38 -35.57
CA GLU A 190 0.81 -4.70 -34.97
C GLU A 190 1.95 -5.66 -35.36
N LEU A 191 2.34 -5.65 -36.64
CA LEU A 191 3.47 -6.44 -37.16
C LEU A 191 4.82 -5.94 -36.62
N LEU A 192 4.99 -4.63 -36.41
CA LEU A 192 6.15 -4.07 -35.73
C LEU A 192 6.26 -4.60 -34.29
N LYS A 193 5.14 -4.66 -33.55
CA LYS A 193 5.12 -5.22 -32.19
C LYS A 193 5.47 -6.70 -32.16
N GLU A 194 4.95 -7.52 -33.08
CA GLU A 194 5.35 -8.93 -33.19
C GLU A 194 6.84 -9.11 -33.53
N LEU A 195 7.38 -8.27 -34.42
CA LEU A 195 8.81 -8.28 -34.76
C LEU A 195 9.70 -7.85 -33.56
N MET A 196 9.22 -6.87 -32.80
CA MET A 196 9.85 -6.38 -31.58
C MET A 196 9.86 -7.46 -30.49
N ASP A 197 8.76 -8.18 -30.31
CA ASP A 197 8.67 -9.38 -29.46
C ASP A 197 9.66 -10.48 -29.89
N LEU A 198 9.82 -10.71 -31.19
CA LEU A 198 10.81 -11.68 -31.71
C LEU A 198 12.26 -11.25 -31.38
N GLN A 199 12.55 -9.95 -31.47
CA GLN A 199 13.85 -9.41 -31.07
C GLN A 199 14.11 -9.61 -29.58
N LYS A 200 13.09 -9.43 -28.72
CA LYS A 200 13.17 -9.71 -27.28
C LYS A 200 13.58 -11.16 -27.02
N ASP A 201 12.88 -12.13 -27.60
CA ASP A 201 13.14 -13.55 -27.37
C ASP A 201 14.55 -13.96 -27.89
N MET A 202 15.02 -13.36 -28.99
CA MET A 202 16.41 -13.51 -29.44
C MET A 202 17.42 -12.94 -28.44
N VAL A 203 17.18 -11.75 -27.88
CA VAL A 203 18.08 -11.15 -26.87
C VAL A 203 18.07 -11.94 -25.56
N VAL A 204 16.94 -12.50 -25.14
CA VAL A 204 16.85 -13.41 -23.98
C VAL A 204 17.67 -14.69 -24.22
N MET A 205 17.68 -15.24 -25.44
CA MET A 205 18.56 -16.35 -25.81
C MET A 205 20.05 -15.96 -25.71
N LEU A 206 20.43 -14.74 -26.10
CA LEU A 206 21.80 -14.22 -25.94
C LEU A 206 22.17 -14.00 -24.46
N LEU A 207 21.26 -13.50 -23.63
CA LEU A 207 21.47 -13.40 -22.18
C LEU A 207 21.65 -14.79 -21.53
N SER A 208 20.87 -15.78 -21.96
CA SER A 208 20.97 -17.17 -21.49
C SER A 208 22.27 -17.86 -21.94
N MET A 209 22.88 -17.41 -23.03
CA MET A 209 24.24 -17.83 -23.44
C MET A 209 25.35 -17.24 -22.54
N LEU A 210 25.09 -16.16 -21.81
CA LEU A 210 26.00 -15.57 -20.81
C LEU A 210 25.78 -16.12 -19.39
N GLU A 211 24.78 -16.99 -19.18
CA GLU A 211 24.50 -17.57 -17.87
C GLU A 211 25.68 -18.42 -17.36
N GLY A 212 26.18 -18.11 -16.15
CA GLY A 212 27.37 -18.75 -15.56
C GLY A 212 28.71 -18.39 -16.22
N ASN A 213 28.75 -17.38 -17.10
CA ASN A 213 29.95 -16.97 -17.83
C ASN A 213 31.07 -16.44 -16.90
N VAL A 214 32.31 -16.53 -17.38
CA VAL A 214 33.52 -16.09 -16.68
C VAL A 214 33.99 -14.76 -17.28
N VAL A 215 34.63 -13.91 -16.47
CA VAL A 215 35.35 -12.74 -16.97
C VAL A 215 36.32 -13.16 -18.08
N ASN A 216 36.36 -12.44 -19.20
CA ASN A 216 37.13 -12.80 -20.40
C ASN A 216 36.80 -14.18 -21.03
N GLY A 217 35.59 -14.71 -20.79
CA GLY A 217 35.11 -15.97 -21.35
C GLY A 217 34.96 -15.97 -22.89
N THR A 218 35.06 -17.16 -23.51
CA THR A 218 35.00 -17.32 -24.98
C THR A 218 33.69 -16.84 -25.59
N ILE A 219 32.56 -17.06 -24.92
CA ILE A 219 31.23 -16.69 -25.39
C ILE A 219 31.07 -15.16 -25.40
N GLY A 220 31.39 -14.48 -24.29
CA GLY A 220 31.34 -13.01 -24.21
C GLY A 220 32.21 -12.34 -25.27
N LYS A 221 33.42 -12.88 -25.51
CA LYS A 221 34.29 -12.41 -26.59
C LYS A 221 33.67 -12.60 -27.98
N GLN A 222 33.09 -13.77 -28.27
CA GLN A 222 32.41 -14.03 -29.55
C GLN A 222 31.18 -13.12 -29.76
N MET A 223 30.45 -12.79 -28.69
CA MET A 223 29.35 -11.82 -28.77
C MET A 223 29.85 -10.43 -29.15
N VAL A 224 30.95 -9.95 -28.54
CA VAL A 224 31.56 -8.66 -28.93
C VAL A 224 32.06 -8.71 -30.38
N ASP A 225 32.67 -9.82 -30.81
CA ASP A 225 33.11 -9.99 -32.21
C ASP A 225 31.91 -9.95 -33.18
N MET A 226 30.77 -10.56 -32.84
CA MET A 226 29.52 -10.52 -33.61
C MET A 226 28.88 -9.11 -33.66
N LEU A 227 28.84 -8.40 -32.54
CA LEU A 227 28.33 -7.02 -32.49
C LEU A 227 29.19 -6.07 -33.35
N VAL A 228 30.50 -6.28 -33.37
CA VAL A 228 31.45 -5.54 -34.20
C VAL A 228 31.29 -5.90 -35.69
N GLU A 229 31.06 -7.16 -36.03
CA GLU A 229 30.76 -7.59 -37.41
C GLU A 229 29.47 -6.94 -37.94
N SER A 230 28.44 -6.80 -37.08
CA SER A 230 27.15 -6.22 -37.41
C SER A 230 26.99 -4.75 -36.95
N SER A 231 28.08 -3.99 -36.80
CA SER A 231 28.10 -2.67 -36.14
C SER A 231 27.02 -1.70 -36.64
N ASN A 232 26.85 -1.59 -37.96
CA ASN A 232 25.91 -0.64 -38.58
C ASN A 232 24.45 -0.96 -38.23
N ASN A 233 24.08 -2.26 -38.19
CA ASN A 233 22.72 -2.67 -37.84
C ASN A 233 22.46 -2.42 -36.35
N VAL A 234 23.45 -2.68 -35.49
CA VAL A 234 23.37 -2.42 -34.04
C VAL A 234 23.23 -0.92 -33.76
N GLU A 235 24.00 -0.07 -34.44
CA GLU A 235 23.88 1.39 -34.33
C GLU A 235 22.49 1.89 -34.75
N MET A 236 21.91 1.35 -35.83
CA MET A 236 20.54 1.68 -36.24
C MET A 236 19.48 1.28 -35.19
N ILE A 237 19.61 0.08 -34.60
CA ILE A 237 18.73 -0.40 -33.54
C ILE A 237 18.84 0.47 -32.28
N LEU A 238 20.06 0.84 -31.87
CA LEU A 238 20.27 1.72 -30.71
C LEU A 238 19.69 3.12 -30.93
N LYS A 239 19.88 3.70 -32.13
CA LYS A 239 19.26 4.98 -32.52
C LYS A 239 17.74 4.93 -32.55
N PHE A 240 17.15 3.81 -32.98
CA PHE A 240 15.70 3.60 -32.93
C PHE A 240 15.19 3.72 -31.48
N PHE A 241 15.78 3.01 -30.53
CA PHE A 241 15.38 3.11 -29.12
C PHE A 241 15.64 4.50 -28.53
N ASP A 242 16.80 5.10 -28.81
CA ASP A 242 17.15 6.44 -28.35
C ASP A 242 16.11 7.51 -28.76
N MET A 243 15.68 7.52 -30.03
CA MET A 243 14.66 8.43 -30.52
C MET A 243 13.33 8.31 -29.76
N PHE A 244 12.84 7.09 -29.54
CA PHE A 244 11.51 6.87 -28.96
C PHE A 244 11.48 6.95 -27.42
N LEU A 245 12.59 6.70 -26.74
CA LEU A 245 12.68 6.89 -25.28
C LEU A 245 12.70 8.38 -24.93
N LYS A 246 13.51 9.19 -25.63
CA LYS A 246 13.56 10.66 -25.48
C LYS A 246 12.22 11.37 -25.75
N LEU A 247 11.30 10.74 -26.46
CA LEU A 247 10.02 11.33 -26.85
C LEU A 247 9.09 11.59 -25.65
N LYS A 248 9.13 10.72 -24.63
CA LYS A 248 8.36 10.90 -23.39
C LYS A 248 8.89 12.09 -22.58
N ASP A 249 10.21 12.23 -22.48
CA ASP A 249 10.84 13.33 -21.76
C ASP A 249 10.55 14.67 -22.46
N LEU A 250 10.68 14.72 -23.79
CA LEU A 250 10.30 15.88 -24.62
C LEU A 250 8.86 16.34 -24.35
N THR A 251 7.89 15.44 -24.48
CA THR A 251 6.46 15.77 -24.35
C THR A 251 6.06 16.10 -22.91
N SER A 252 6.81 15.61 -21.91
CA SER A 252 6.63 15.96 -20.50
C SER A 252 7.19 17.34 -20.13
N SER A 253 8.09 17.91 -20.94
CA SER A 253 8.77 19.19 -20.66
C SER A 253 7.80 20.38 -20.72
N ASP A 254 7.94 21.33 -19.81
CA ASP A 254 7.09 22.52 -19.77
C ASP A 254 7.25 23.39 -21.03
N THR A 255 8.44 23.40 -21.66
CA THR A 255 8.66 24.09 -22.95
C THR A 255 7.90 23.44 -24.11
N PHE A 256 7.54 22.16 -24.02
CA PHE A 256 6.68 21.51 -25.01
C PHE A 256 5.20 21.83 -24.75
N LYS A 257 4.80 21.88 -23.46
CA LYS A 257 3.43 22.24 -23.06
C LYS A 257 3.04 23.68 -23.42
N GLU A 258 3.98 24.59 -23.61
CA GLU A 258 3.72 25.94 -24.16
C GLU A 258 3.01 25.91 -25.52
N TYR A 259 3.18 24.84 -26.31
CA TYR A 259 2.51 24.64 -27.60
C TYR A 259 1.09 24.04 -27.49
N ASP A 260 0.67 23.55 -26.32
CA ASP A 260 -0.70 23.10 -26.00
C ASP A 260 -1.23 23.80 -24.73
N PRO A 261 -1.52 25.11 -24.79
CA PRO A 261 -2.00 25.89 -23.63
C PRO A 261 -3.40 25.47 -23.15
N ASP A 262 -4.15 24.72 -23.96
CA ASP A 262 -5.47 24.20 -23.60
C ASP A 262 -5.40 22.82 -22.91
N GLY A 263 -4.23 22.16 -22.92
CA GLY A 263 -4.03 20.82 -22.35
C GLY A 263 -4.90 19.75 -23.00
N LYS A 264 -5.02 19.78 -24.33
CA LYS A 264 -5.89 18.89 -25.12
C LYS A 264 -5.21 17.61 -25.60
N GLY A 265 -3.88 17.49 -25.50
CA GLY A 265 -3.11 16.34 -25.97
C GLY A 265 -2.80 16.36 -27.47
N VAL A 266 -3.11 17.47 -28.17
CA VAL A 266 -2.99 17.60 -29.63
C VAL A 266 -2.15 18.81 -30.03
N ILE A 267 -1.30 18.65 -31.05
CA ILE A 267 -0.37 19.67 -31.54
C ILE A 267 -0.35 19.72 -33.07
N SER A 268 -0.06 20.88 -33.68
CA SER A 268 0.12 20.96 -35.13
C SER A 268 1.45 20.34 -35.56
N LYS A 269 1.51 19.69 -36.73
CA LYS A 269 2.77 19.09 -37.25
C LYS A 269 3.92 20.11 -37.34
N ARG A 270 3.60 21.39 -37.58
CA ARG A 270 4.58 22.48 -37.71
C ARG A 270 5.12 22.94 -36.36
N ASP A 271 4.29 22.95 -35.33
CA ASP A 271 4.70 23.36 -33.99
C ASP A 271 5.42 22.22 -33.28
N PHE A 272 5.04 20.96 -33.54
CA PHE A 272 5.80 19.77 -33.15
C PHE A 272 7.23 19.77 -33.73
N HIS A 273 7.40 20.10 -35.02
CA HIS A 273 8.73 20.26 -35.62
C HIS A 273 9.57 21.34 -34.91
N LYS A 274 8.99 22.53 -34.67
CA LYS A 274 9.68 23.62 -33.94
C LYS A 274 10.04 23.22 -32.52
N ALA A 275 9.18 22.47 -31.83
CA ALA A 275 9.42 21.98 -30.48
C ALA A 275 10.56 20.94 -30.42
N MET A 276 10.71 20.10 -31.46
CA MET A 276 11.85 19.21 -31.60
C MET A 276 13.15 19.98 -31.91
N GLU A 277 13.11 20.94 -32.84
CA GLU A 277 14.28 21.79 -33.17
C GLU A 277 14.75 22.65 -31.99
N SER A 278 13.81 23.17 -31.17
CA SER A 278 14.15 24.03 -30.02
C SER A 278 14.82 23.24 -28.90
N HIS A 279 14.46 21.97 -28.70
CA HIS A 279 14.96 21.13 -27.61
C HIS A 279 16.35 20.52 -27.88
N LYS A 280 16.89 20.63 -29.10
CA LYS A 280 18.27 20.28 -29.51
C LYS A 280 18.78 18.84 -29.27
N HIS A 281 17.97 17.94 -28.73
CA HIS A 281 18.35 16.53 -28.50
C HIS A 281 18.16 15.60 -29.70
N TYR A 282 17.59 16.11 -30.79
CA TYR A 282 17.37 15.40 -32.05
C TYR A 282 18.14 16.06 -33.19
N THR A 283 18.67 15.26 -34.11
CA THR A 283 19.21 15.72 -35.39
C THR A 283 18.08 15.95 -36.40
N GLN A 284 18.34 16.77 -37.43
CA GLN A 284 17.33 17.07 -38.45
C GLN A 284 16.75 15.80 -39.12
N SER A 285 17.61 14.80 -39.40
CA SER A 285 17.20 13.51 -39.96
C SER A 285 16.28 12.69 -39.03
N GLU A 286 16.49 12.77 -37.72
CA GLU A 286 15.66 12.08 -36.73
C GLU A 286 14.31 12.79 -36.57
N THR A 287 14.30 14.12 -36.60
CA THR A 287 13.06 14.92 -36.63
C THR A 287 12.24 14.61 -37.90
N GLU A 288 12.87 14.58 -39.07
CA GLU A 288 12.20 14.21 -40.34
C GLU A 288 11.64 12.78 -40.32
N PHE A 289 12.33 11.84 -39.67
CA PHE A 289 11.87 10.46 -39.48
C PHE A 289 10.71 10.35 -38.47
N LEU A 290 10.78 11.03 -37.33
CA LEU A 290 9.67 11.06 -36.37
C LEU A 290 8.42 11.72 -36.99
N LEU A 291 8.61 12.74 -37.84
CA LEU A 291 7.53 13.32 -38.64
C LEU A 291 6.97 12.39 -39.72
N SER A 292 7.69 11.36 -40.18
CA SER A 292 7.14 10.35 -41.10
C SER A 292 6.37 9.25 -40.36
N CYS A 293 6.73 8.97 -39.10
CA CYS A 293 5.99 8.06 -38.22
C CYS A 293 4.73 8.72 -37.61
N ALA A 294 4.69 10.04 -37.53
CA ALA A 294 3.60 10.82 -36.94
C ALA A 294 2.40 10.95 -37.89
N GLU A 295 1.29 10.29 -37.55
CA GLU A 295 0.00 10.46 -38.21
C GLU A 295 -0.56 11.86 -37.97
N THR A 296 -1.11 12.47 -39.03
CA THR A 296 -1.90 13.70 -38.92
C THR A 296 -3.31 13.45 -39.41
N ASP A 297 -4.29 13.91 -38.63
CA ASP A 297 -5.68 14.02 -39.06
C ASP A 297 -5.83 14.98 -40.27
N GLU A 298 -7.01 15.03 -40.89
CA GLU A 298 -7.32 15.92 -42.03
C GLU A 298 -7.01 17.42 -41.75
N ASN A 299 -6.82 17.79 -40.47
CA ASN A 299 -6.53 19.13 -39.99
C ASN A 299 -5.03 19.45 -39.73
N GLU A 300 -4.08 18.62 -40.16
CA GLU A 300 -2.62 18.73 -39.85
C GLU A 300 -2.29 18.62 -38.32
N THR A 301 -3.21 18.09 -37.52
CA THR A 301 -3.05 17.88 -36.06
C THR A 301 -2.62 16.45 -35.73
N LEU A 302 -1.67 16.33 -34.79
CA LEU A 302 -1.12 15.10 -34.23
C LEU A 302 -1.59 14.96 -32.77
N ASP A 303 -2.11 13.79 -32.40
CA ASP A 303 -2.24 13.39 -30.99
C ASP A 303 -0.87 12.92 -30.51
N TYR A 304 -0.23 13.70 -29.63
CA TYR A 304 1.11 13.37 -29.15
C TYR A 304 1.08 12.40 -27.97
N GLU A 305 -0.03 12.28 -27.24
CA GLU A 305 -0.16 11.31 -26.13
C GLU A 305 -0.30 9.89 -26.67
N GLU A 306 -1.15 9.67 -27.68
CA GLU A 306 -1.27 8.38 -28.38
C GLU A 306 0.03 8.04 -29.11
N PHE A 307 0.64 8.99 -29.82
CA PHE A 307 1.90 8.77 -30.53
C PHE A 307 3.04 8.37 -29.58
N VAL A 308 3.20 9.04 -28.43
CA VAL A 308 4.16 8.63 -27.39
C VAL A 308 3.85 7.21 -26.93
N LYS A 309 2.61 6.93 -26.51
CA LYS A 309 2.25 5.62 -25.95
C LYS A 309 2.52 4.47 -26.95
N ARG A 310 2.19 4.68 -28.22
CA ARG A 310 2.30 3.71 -29.30
C ARG A 310 3.71 3.16 -29.50
N PHE A 311 4.72 4.03 -29.42
CA PHE A 311 6.12 3.68 -29.66
C PHE A 311 6.93 3.53 -28.37
N HIS A 312 6.66 4.32 -27.33
CA HIS A 312 7.39 4.27 -26.08
C HIS A 312 7.20 2.95 -25.32
N GLU A 313 5.99 2.39 -25.24
CA GLU A 313 5.76 1.13 -24.51
C GLU A 313 6.56 -0.04 -25.13
N PRO A 314 6.48 -0.35 -26.44
CA PRO A 314 7.33 -1.39 -27.04
C PRO A 314 8.82 -1.07 -27.00
N ALA A 315 9.21 0.19 -27.21
CA ALA A 315 10.61 0.60 -27.15
C ALA A 315 11.21 0.42 -25.74
N LYS A 316 10.41 0.64 -24.69
CA LYS A 316 10.82 0.40 -23.30
C LYS A 316 11.14 -1.08 -23.05
N ASP A 317 10.24 -1.97 -23.46
CA ASP A 317 10.31 -3.39 -23.09
C ASP A 317 11.48 -4.14 -23.75
N ILE A 318 11.87 -3.80 -24.99
CA ILE A 318 13.08 -4.36 -25.62
C ILE A 318 14.32 -3.53 -25.31
N GLY A 319 14.20 -2.21 -25.23
CA GLY A 319 15.31 -1.33 -24.85
C GLY A 319 15.95 -1.75 -23.53
N PHE A 320 15.15 -2.21 -22.55
CA PHE A 320 15.64 -2.76 -21.30
C PHE A 320 16.54 -3.99 -21.52
N ASN A 321 16.10 -4.97 -22.32
CA ASN A 321 16.85 -6.20 -22.57
C ASN A 321 18.16 -5.93 -23.34
N VAL A 322 18.16 -4.97 -24.26
CA VAL A 322 19.38 -4.51 -24.97
C VAL A 322 20.34 -3.79 -24.01
N ALA A 323 19.83 -2.91 -23.13
CA ALA A 323 20.61 -2.25 -22.10
C ALA A 323 21.25 -3.25 -21.11
N VAL A 324 20.50 -4.28 -20.70
CA VAL A 324 21.01 -5.39 -19.87
C VAL A 324 22.11 -6.17 -20.58
N LEU A 325 21.95 -6.50 -21.87
CA LEU A 325 22.97 -7.22 -22.63
C LEU A 325 24.28 -6.42 -22.73
N LEU A 326 24.20 -5.12 -23.04
CA LEU A 326 25.38 -4.25 -23.10
C LEU A 326 26.06 -4.07 -21.73
N THR A 327 25.27 -3.95 -20.66
CA THR A 327 25.77 -3.86 -19.27
C THR A 327 26.45 -5.16 -18.83
N ASN A 328 25.84 -6.31 -19.12
CA ASN A 328 26.40 -7.62 -18.79
C ASN A 328 27.73 -7.86 -19.54
N LEU A 329 27.78 -7.54 -20.84
CA LEU A 329 29.01 -7.62 -21.62
C LEU A 329 30.10 -6.66 -21.11
N SER A 330 29.76 -5.44 -20.68
CA SER A 330 30.76 -4.47 -20.20
C SER A 330 31.36 -4.86 -18.85
N GLU A 331 30.55 -5.43 -17.94
CA GLU A 331 31.01 -5.94 -16.65
C GLU A 331 31.87 -7.22 -16.79
N HIS A 332 31.63 -8.06 -17.80
CA HIS A 332 32.42 -9.29 -18.06
C HIS A 332 33.61 -9.11 -19.04
N MET A 333 33.64 -8.03 -19.83
CA MET A 333 34.68 -7.72 -20.83
C MET A 333 35.19 -6.25 -20.72
N PRO A 334 35.59 -5.76 -19.52
CA PRO A 334 35.78 -4.33 -19.27
C PRO A 334 36.87 -3.66 -20.13
N ASN A 335 37.90 -4.41 -20.52
CA ASN A 335 39.10 -3.91 -21.19
C ASN A 335 38.99 -3.89 -22.74
N ASP A 336 37.83 -4.21 -23.35
CA ASP A 336 37.64 -4.16 -24.80
C ASP A 336 37.16 -2.78 -25.28
N THR A 337 38.05 -2.03 -25.93
CA THR A 337 37.75 -0.68 -26.45
C THR A 337 36.67 -0.66 -27.53
N ARG A 338 36.41 -1.80 -28.21
CA ARG A 338 35.37 -1.89 -29.24
C ARG A 338 33.97 -1.84 -28.62
N LEU A 339 33.83 -2.38 -27.41
CA LEU A 339 32.56 -2.37 -26.67
C LEU A 339 32.25 -0.97 -26.15
N GLN A 340 33.25 -0.20 -25.73
CA GLN A 340 33.09 1.19 -25.26
C GLN A 340 32.40 2.08 -26.31
N THR A 341 32.71 1.92 -27.61
CA THR A 341 32.02 2.66 -28.69
C THR A 341 30.52 2.39 -28.72
N PHE A 342 30.06 1.17 -28.41
CA PHE A 342 28.63 0.86 -28.31
C PHE A 342 28.00 1.39 -27.02
N LEU A 343 28.76 1.47 -25.92
CA LEU A 343 28.29 2.06 -24.65
C LEU A 343 28.12 3.58 -24.78
N GLU A 344 29.04 4.26 -25.47
CA GLU A 344 28.92 5.69 -25.82
C GLU A 344 27.68 5.95 -26.70
N LEU A 345 27.44 5.11 -27.72
CA LEU A 345 26.23 5.18 -28.57
C LEU A 345 24.93 4.90 -27.80
N ALA A 346 24.99 4.08 -26.75
CA ALA A 346 23.84 3.68 -25.93
C ALA A 346 23.70 4.49 -24.63
N GLU A 347 24.50 5.54 -24.40
CA GLU A 347 24.59 6.24 -23.11
C GLU A 347 23.22 6.73 -22.60
N SER A 348 22.41 7.33 -23.49
CA SER A 348 21.05 7.77 -23.19
C SER A 348 20.12 6.63 -22.78
N VAL A 349 20.19 5.50 -23.49
CA VAL A 349 19.39 4.30 -23.25
C VAL A 349 19.79 3.66 -21.91
N LEU A 350 21.09 3.55 -21.63
CA LEU A 350 21.62 3.04 -20.37
C LEU A 350 21.21 3.92 -19.19
N ASN A 351 21.33 5.25 -19.32
CA ASN A 351 20.90 6.21 -18.30
C ASN A 351 19.39 6.17 -18.04
N TYR A 352 18.56 5.98 -19.08
CA TYR A 352 17.11 5.82 -18.95
C TYR A 352 16.75 4.57 -18.13
N PHE A 353 17.43 3.44 -18.36
CA PHE A 353 17.13 2.17 -17.68
C PHE A 353 17.84 1.98 -16.33
N GLN A 354 18.89 2.75 -16.02
CA GLN A 354 19.61 2.68 -14.74
C GLN A 354 18.68 2.62 -13.48
N PRO A 355 17.63 3.45 -13.31
CA PRO A 355 16.75 3.37 -12.14
C PRO A 355 15.81 2.13 -12.13
N PHE A 356 15.62 1.47 -13.27
CA PHE A 356 14.81 0.26 -13.44
C PHE A 356 15.67 -1.01 -13.46
N LEU A 357 17.00 -0.91 -13.55
CA LEU A 357 17.92 -2.03 -13.57
C LEU A 357 18.26 -2.49 -12.14
N GLY A 358 17.71 -3.63 -11.75
CA GLY A 358 18.16 -4.37 -10.57
C GLY A 358 19.45 -5.14 -10.85
N ARG A 359 20.43 -5.01 -9.96
CA ARG A 359 21.66 -5.81 -9.92
C ARG A 359 21.75 -6.51 -8.56
N ILE A 360 22.07 -7.81 -8.56
CA ILE A 360 22.45 -8.56 -7.36
C ILE A 360 23.60 -9.53 -7.68
N GLU A 361 24.32 -9.93 -6.64
CA GLU A 361 25.33 -10.99 -6.71
C GLU A 361 24.86 -12.21 -5.91
N ILE A 362 24.99 -13.40 -6.49
CA ILE A 362 24.63 -14.66 -5.84
C ILE A 362 25.76 -15.67 -5.94
N MET A 363 25.87 -16.55 -4.95
CA MET A 363 26.71 -17.74 -5.01
C MET A 363 25.97 -18.85 -5.78
N GLY A 364 26.29 -18.99 -7.06
CA GLY A 364 25.71 -19.97 -7.97
C GLY A 364 26.08 -21.42 -7.60
N SER A 365 25.41 -22.38 -8.24
CA SER A 365 25.58 -23.82 -7.97
C SER A 365 27.03 -24.32 -8.12
N ALA A 366 27.85 -23.63 -8.92
CA ALA A 366 29.27 -23.90 -9.11
C ALA A 366 30.17 -23.39 -7.97
N LYS A 367 29.61 -22.85 -6.88
CA LYS A 367 30.32 -22.15 -5.79
C LYS A 367 31.19 -21.00 -6.28
N ARG A 368 30.63 -20.23 -7.22
CA ARG A 368 31.22 -19.00 -7.76
C ARG A 368 30.16 -17.91 -7.73
N ILE A 369 30.61 -16.68 -7.63
CA ILE A 369 29.76 -15.51 -7.69
C ILE A 369 29.34 -15.25 -9.14
N GLU A 370 28.03 -15.11 -9.30
CA GLU A 370 27.35 -14.82 -10.55
C GLU A 370 26.47 -13.57 -10.35
N ARG A 371 26.36 -12.74 -11.39
CA ARG A 371 25.52 -11.54 -11.38
C ARG A 371 24.17 -11.83 -12.02
N VAL A 372 23.10 -11.36 -11.39
CA VAL A 372 21.73 -11.45 -11.92
C VAL A 372 21.19 -10.05 -12.14
N TYR A 373 20.64 -9.82 -13.33
CA TYR A 373 20.02 -8.56 -13.74
C TYR A 373 18.52 -8.78 -13.93
N PHE A 374 17.69 -7.84 -13.45
CA PHE A 374 16.23 -7.95 -13.53
C PHE A 374 15.57 -6.57 -13.55
N GLU A 375 14.31 -6.49 -14.01
CA GLU A 375 13.56 -5.23 -14.04
C GLU A 375 12.93 -4.92 -12.67
N ILE A 376 13.17 -3.71 -12.17
CA ILE A 376 12.50 -3.14 -11.01
C ILE A 376 11.32 -2.29 -11.47
N SER A 377 10.11 -2.67 -11.07
CA SER A 377 8.91 -1.89 -11.39
C SER A 377 8.90 -0.50 -10.73
N GLU A 378 8.45 0.51 -11.49
CA GLU A 378 8.28 1.90 -11.01
C GLU A 378 7.38 1.98 -9.76
N SER A 379 6.35 1.15 -9.70
CA SER A 379 5.41 1.05 -8.58
C SER A 379 6.06 0.50 -7.31
N SER A 380 6.94 -0.50 -7.41
CA SER A 380 7.70 -1.01 -6.26
C SER A 380 8.74 -0.01 -5.78
N ARG A 381 9.45 0.66 -6.71
CA ARG A 381 10.44 1.69 -6.38
C ARG A 381 9.79 2.86 -5.62
N THR A 382 8.68 3.41 -6.14
CA THR A 382 7.95 4.51 -5.48
C THR A 382 7.30 4.10 -4.15
N GLN A 383 6.95 2.83 -3.96
CA GLN A 383 6.48 2.31 -2.67
C GLN A 383 7.60 2.17 -1.63
N TRP A 384 8.78 1.68 -2.02
CA TRP A 384 9.96 1.58 -1.15
C TRP A 384 10.44 2.94 -0.65
N GLU A 385 10.36 3.97 -1.50
CA GLU A 385 10.77 5.33 -1.13
C GLU A 385 9.83 6.03 -0.10
N LYS A 386 8.67 5.42 0.22
CA LYS A 386 7.70 6.00 1.19
C LYS A 386 8.30 6.07 2.61
N PRO A 387 8.06 7.16 3.37
CA PRO A 387 8.59 7.32 4.73
C PRO A 387 8.27 6.17 5.70
N GLN A 388 7.09 5.55 5.55
CA GLN A 388 6.66 4.40 6.35
C GLN A 388 7.61 3.19 6.20
N VAL A 389 8.04 2.88 4.97
CA VAL A 389 8.94 1.76 4.69
C VAL A 389 10.38 2.13 5.04
N LYS A 390 10.81 3.38 4.78
CA LYS A 390 12.13 3.89 5.18
C LYS A 390 12.38 3.82 6.69
N GLU A 391 11.38 4.12 7.52
CA GLU A 391 11.53 4.01 8.97
C GLU A 391 11.51 2.55 9.46
N SER A 392 10.68 1.69 8.83
CA SER A 392 10.70 0.24 9.06
C SER A 392 12.09 -0.35 8.78
N LYS A 393 12.71 0.04 7.65
CA LYS A 393 14.09 -0.33 7.28
C LYS A 393 15.12 0.13 8.32
N ARG A 394 15.02 1.37 8.80
CA ARG A 394 15.94 1.90 9.83
C ARG A 394 15.84 1.14 11.14
N GLN A 395 14.62 0.81 11.58
CA GLN A 395 14.44 -0.01 12.77
C GLN A 395 15.04 -1.41 12.59
N PHE A 396 14.76 -2.07 11.46
CA PHE A 396 15.33 -3.39 11.15
C PHE A 396 16.87 -3.42 11.17
N ILE A 397 17.53 -2.41 10.58
CA ILE A 397 19.01 -2.33 10.58
C ILE A 397 19.55 -2.19 12.02
N PHE A 398 18.91 -1.36 12.85
CA PHE A 398 19.28 -1.20 14.26
C PHE A 398 19.15 -2.52 15.03
N ASP A 399 18.01 -3.21 14.90
CA ASP A 399 17.74 -4.47 15.60
C ASP A 399 18.77 -5.56 15.21
N VAL A 400 19.08 -5.69 13.92
CA VAL A 400 19.98 -6.75 13.41
C VAL A 400 21.45 -6.52 13.73
N VAL A 401 21.94 -5.27 13.75
CA VAL A 401 23.35 -5.00 14.09
C VAL A 401 23.60 -5.13 15.60
N ASN A 402 22.59 -4.85 16.44
CA ASN A 402 22.71 -4.95 17.89
C ASN A 402 22.60 -6.41 18.40
N GLU A 403 21.71 -7.23 17.81
CA GLU A 403 21.44 -8.60 18.31
C GLU A 403 21.99 -9.74 17.41
N GLY A 404 22.38 -9.48 16.15
CA GLY A 404 22.51 -10.52 15.13
C GLY A 404 23.87 -11.19 14.96
N GLY A 405 23.91 -12.53 15.07
CA GLY A 405 24.98 -13.36 14.51
C GLY A 405 24.86 -13.55 13.00
N GLU A 406 25.96 -13.84 12.29
CA GLU A 406 26.02 -13.82 10.80
C GLU A 406 24.97 -14.70 10.08
N LYS A 407 24.65 -15.89 10.62
CA LYS A 407 23.64 -16.78 10.01
C LYS A 407 22.21 -16.35 10.30
N GLU A 408 21.97 -15.83 11.50
CA GLU A 408 20.66 -15.34 11.92
C GLU A 408 20.32 -14.02 11.22
N LYS A 409 21.33 -13.18 10.96
CA LYS A 409 21.25 -11.96 10.16
C LYS A 409 20.55 -12.15 8.81
N MET A 410 20.90 -13.20 8.06
CA MET A 410 20.32 -13.44 6.73
C MET A 410 18.88 -13.98 6.81
N GLU A 411 18.58 -14.85 7.78
CA GLU A 411 17.20 -15.29 8.05
C GLU A 411 16.31 -14.10 8.47
N LEU A 412 16.79 -13.24 9.37
CA LEU A 412 16.10 -12.01 9.79
C LEU A 412 15.89 -11.03 8.62
N PHE A 413 16.88 -10.89 7.72
CA PHE A 413 16.78 -10.06 6.53
C PHE A 413 15.70 -10.56 5.55
N VAL A 414 15.70 -11.85 5.22
CA VAL A 414 14.66 -12.45 4.38
C VAL A 414 13.27 -12.29 5.03
N ASN A 415 13.20 -12.41 6.36
CA ASN A 415 11.96 -12.23 7.11
C ASN A 415 11.42 -10.79 7.06
N PHE A 416 12.32 -9.80 7.11
CA PHE A 416 12.01 -8.39 6.89
C PHE A 416 11.56 -8.14 5.45
N CYS A 417 12.18 -8.77 4.45
CA CYS A 417 11.74 -8.66 3.06
C CYS A 417 10.30 -9.17 2.88
N GLU A 418 9.99 -10.39 3.34
CA GLU A 418 8.63 -10.95 3.29
C GLU A 418 7.58 -10.06 4.01
N ASP A 419 7.92 -9.51 5.19
CA ASP A 419 7.04 -8.59 5.92
C ASP A 419 6.82 -7.28 5.16
N THR A 420 7.86 -6.78 4.49
CA THR A 420 7.80 -5.54 3.70
C THR A 420 6.93 -5.73 2.45
N ILE A 421 7.02 -6.87 1.77
CA ILE A 421 6.17 -7.21 0.61
C ILE A 421 4.69 -7.20 1.03
N PHE A 422 4.36 -7.76 2.19
CA PHE A 422 3.00 -7.72 2.72
C PHE A 422 2.54 -6.29 3.08
N GLU A 423 3.40 -5.47 3.72
CA GLU A 423 3.08 -4.07 4.02
C GLU A 423 2.90 -3.22 2.74
N MET A 424 3.70 -3.47 1.70
CA MET A 424 3.58 -2.85 0.37
C MET A 424 2.26 -3.23 -0.31
N GLN A 425 1.91 -4.52 -0.34
CA GLN A 425 0.65 -5.00 -0.93
C GLN A 425 -0.58 -4.44 -0.19
N LEU A 426 -0.55 -4.38 1.14
CA LEU A 426 -1.61 -3.76 1.94
C LEU A 426 -1.73 -2.25 1.66
N ALA A 427 -0.60 -1.54 1.53
CA ALA A 427 -0.59 -0.12 1.18
C ALA A 427 -1.14 0.17 -0.22
N ALA A 428 -0.92 -0.73 -1.19
CA ALA A 428 -1.51 -0.65 -2.53
C ALA A 428 -3.04 -0.80 -2.47
N GLN A 429 -3.55 -1.84 -1.81
CA GLN A 429 -5.00 -2.09 -1.66
C GLN A 429 -5.77 -0.93 -0.99
N ILE A 430 -5.13 -0.22 -0.05
CA ILE A 430 -5.72 0.96 0.61
C ILE A 430 -5.72 2.19 -0.32
N SER A 431 -4.84 2.22 -1.33
CA SER A 431 -4.66 3.36 -2.25
C SER A 431 -5.49 3.23 -3.54
N GLU A 432 -5.55 2.04 -4.13
CA GLU A 432 -6.19 1.78 -5.44
C GLU A 432 -7.70 2.04 -5.45
N SER A 433 -8.37 1.98 -4.30
CA SER A 433 -9.81 2.22 -4.19
C SER A 433 -10.25 3.65 -4.58
N ASP A 434 -9.33 4.61 -4.64
CA ASP A 434 -9.62 5.98 -5.14
C ASP A 434 -9.27 6.16 -6.64
N LEU A 435 -8.37 5.34 -7.22
CA LEU A 435 -7.92 5.50 -8.62
C LEU A 435 -8.97 4.98 -9.62
N ASN A 436 -9.57 3.82 -9.37
CA ASN A 436 -10.65 3.27 -10.18
C ASN A 436 -11.89 4.18 -10.22
N GLU A 437 -12.04 5.09 -9.26
CA GLU A 437 -13.11 6.08 -9.27
C GLU A 437 -12.73 7.33 -10.07
N ARG A 438 -11.44 7.68 -10.17
CA ARG A 438 -10.96 8.77 -11.03
C ARG A 438 -11.05 8.42 -12.52
N SER A 439 -10.80 7.15 -12.89
CA SER A 439 -11.04 6.64 -14.23
C SER A 439 -12.53 6.49 -14.54
N ALA A 440 -13.33 5.88 -13.65
CA ALA A 440 -14.78 5.74 -13.87
C ALA A 440 -15.51 7.10 -14.00
N ASN A 441 -15.13 8.11 -13.22
CA ASN A 441 -15.65 9.47 -13.40
C ASN A 441 -15.13 10.16 -14.67
N LYS A 442 -13.99 9.74 -15.24
CA LYS A 442 -13.50 10.20 -16.55
C LYS A 442 -14.32 9.57 -17.69
N GLU A 443 -14.48 8.25 -17.68
CA GLU A 443 -15.23 7.50 -18.69
C GLU A 443 -16.73 7.86 -18.74
N GLU A 444 -17.37 8.14 -17.59
CA GLU A 444 -18.74 8.69 -17.58
C GLU A 444 -18.79 10.16 -18.05
N SER A 445 -17.67 10.90 -18.03
CA SER A 445 -17.64 12.31 -18.44
C SER A 445 -17.34 12.55 -19.93
N GLU A 446 -16.67 11.60 -20.60
CA GLU A 446 -16.26 11.74 -22.01
C GLU A 446 -17.36 11.34 -23.01
N LYS A 447 -18.47 10.75 -22.56
CA LYS A 447 -19.61 10.36 -23.43
C LYS A 447 -20.77 11.36 -23.48
N GLU A 448 -20.71 12.50 -22.77
CA GLU A 448 -21.78 13.51 -22.80
C GLU A 448 -21.27 14.96 -22.90
N ARG A 449 -21.26 15.52 -24.12
CA ARG A 449 -21.55 16.94 -24.45
C ARG A 449 -21.56 17.17 -25.97
N PRO A 450 -22.20 18.23 -26.50
CA PRO A 450 -22.79 19.37 -25.77
C PRO A 450 -24.27 19.68 -26.08
N GLU A 451 -25.03 20.08 -25.06
CA GLU A 451 -26.05 21.14 -25.18
C GLU A 451 -26.36 21.76 -23.78
N GLU A 452 -26.63 23.07 -23.78
CA GLU A 452 -26.94 24.01 -22.67
C GLU A 452 -26.45 23.75 -21.23
N GLN A 453 -25.60 24.66 -20.73
CA GLN A 453 -25.12 24.69 -19.34
C GLN A 453 -26.18 25.16 -18.34
N GLY A 454 -26.79 24.23 -17.61
CA GLY A 454 -27.30 24.50 -16.26
C GLY A 454 -26.15 24.52 -15.23
N PRO A 455 -26.21 25.34 -14.15
CA PRO A 455 -25.12 25.44 -13.18
C PRO A 455 -24.92 24.12 -12.41
N ARG A 456 -23.76 23.49 -12.59
CA ARG A 456 -23.35 22.27 -11.86
C ARG A 456 -23.41 22.51 -10.35
N MET A 457 -24.33 21.83 -9.67
CA MET A 457 -24.53 21.96 -8.22
C MET A 457 -23.49 21.13 -7.45
N GLY A 458 -22.27 21.68 -7.34
CA GLY A 458 -21.13 21.04 -6.66
C GLY A 458 -21.39 20.74 -5.18
N PHE A 459 -20.86 19.61 -4.70
CA PHE A 459 -21.22 19.03 -3.38
C PHE A 459 -20.68 19.80 -2.16
N PHE A 460 -19.81 20.81 -2.37
CA PHE A 460 -19.17 21.61 -1.33
C PHE A 460 -19.35 23.11 -1.58
N SER A 461 -20.44 23.68 -1.07
CA SER A 461 -20.66 25.14 -1.09
C SER A 461 -21.54 25.60 0.07
N ILE A 462 -21.35 26.86 0.48
CA ILE A 462 -22.17 27.61 1.45
C ILE A 462 -23.66 27.57 1.08
N LEU A 463 -23.98 27.40 -0.22
CA LEU A 463 -25.33 27.21 -0.73
C LEU A 463 -26.05 25.99 -0.14
N THR A 464 -25.33 24.90 0.13
CA THR A 464 -25.88 23.66 0.71
C THR A 464 -26.29 23.85 2.18
N VAL A 465 -25.54 24.67 2.93
CA VAL A 465 -25.87 25.05 4.32
C VAL A 465 -27.09 25.99 4.34
N LYS A 466 -27.16 26.97 3.42
CA LYS A 466 -28.36 27.80 3.22
C LYS A 466 -29.59 26.94 2.87
N SER A 467 -29.45 25.94 2.00
CA SER A 467 -30.50 25.00 1.64
C SER A 467 -30.99 24.18 2.84
N ALA A 468 -30.07 23.65 3.66
CA ALA A 468 -30.42 22.93 4.88
C ALA A 468 -31.17 23.79 5.91
N LEU A 469 -30.75 25.06 6.09
CA LEU A 469 -31.47 26.04 6.91
C LEU A 469 -32.85 26.39 6.35
N PHE A 470 -32.99 26.47 5.02
CA PHE A 470 -34.28 26.73 4.38
C PHE A 470 -35.24 25.54 4.53
N ALA A 471 -34.75 24.31 4.40
CA ALA A 471 -35.50 23.08 4.66
C ALA A 471 -35.93 22.97 6.14
N LEU A 472 -35.05 23.32 7.08
CA LEU A 472 -35.39 23.40 8.50
C LEU A 472 -36.53 24.39 8.75
N ARG A 473 -36.43 25.61 8.19
CA ARG A 473 -37.46 26.66 8.30
C ARG A 473 -38.80 26.21 7.69
N TYR A 474 -38.77 25.54 6.54
CA TYR A 474 -39.96 25.00 5.88
C TYR A 474 -40.65 23.91 6.72
N ASN A 475 -39.88 22.98 7.29
CA ASN A 475 -40.40 21.90 8.13
C ASN A 475 -41.03 22.45 9.42
N ILE A 476 -40.41 23.45 10.06
CA ILE A 476 -40.98 24.16 11.22
C ILE A 476 -42.29 24.87 10.84
N LEU A 477 -42.35 25.55 9.68
CA LEU A 477 -43.56 26.23 9.22
C LEU A 477 -44.72 25.24 8.97
N THR A 478 -44.40 24.05 8.46
CA THR A 478 -45.37 22.99 8.19
C THR A 478 -45.90 22.36 9.48
N LEU A 479 -45.04 22.15 10.48
CA LEU A 479 -45.43 21.72 11.83
C LEU A 479 -46.37 22.74 12.50
N MET A 480 -46.05 24.03 12.41
CA MET A 480 -46.90 25.12 12.92
C MET A 480 -48.24 25.25 12.18
N ARG A 481 -48.30 24.91 10.88
CA ARG A 481 -49.56 24.82 10.12
C ARG A 481 -50.43 23.64 10.57
N MET A 482 -49.84 22.46 10.81
CA MET A 482 -50.55 21.29 11.33
C MET A 482 -51.17 21.56 12.72
N LEU A 483 -50.42 22.20 13.62
CA LEU A 483 -50.86 22.54 14.98
C LEU A 483 -51.84 23.72 15.06
N SER A 484 -52.24 24.31 13.93
CA SER A 484 -53.14 25.46 13.91
C SER A 484 -54.54 25.12 14.48
N LEU A 485 -54.99 25.89 15.48
CA LEU A 485 -56.30 25.77 16.12
C LEU A 485 -57.50 25.81 15.14
N LYS A 486 -57.32 26.37 13.93
CA LYS A 486 -58.34 26.36 12.86
C LYS A 486 -58.50 24.97 12.22
N SER A 487 -57.43 24.17 12.14
CA SER A 487 -57.45 22.77 11.67
C SER A 487 -58.20 21.88 12.67
N LEU A 488 -57.81 21.96 13.94
CA LEU A 488 -58.44 21.24 15.07
C LEU A 488 -59.95 21.52 15.19
N LYS A 489 -60.40 22.78 15.05
CA LYS A 489 -61.84 23.11 15.01
C LYS A 489 -62.58 22.53 13.81
N LYS A 490 -61.91 22.30 12.68
CA LYS A 490 -62.50 21.67 11.48
C LYS A 490 -62.63 20.15 11.65
N GLN A 491 -61.64 19.51 12.29
CA GLN A 491 -61.69 18.09 12.66
C GLN A 491 -62.74 17.81 13.75
N MET A 492 -62.80 18.58 14.84
CA MET A 492 -63.81 18.39 15.89
C MET A 492 -65.26 18.54 15.40
N LYS A 493 -65.51 19.33 14.36
CA LYS A 493 -66.83 19.40 13.70
C LYS A 493 -67.17 18.16 12.87
N LYS A 494 -66.18 17.42 12.35
CA LYS A 494 -66.39 16.09 11.72
C LYS A 494 -66.68 15.01 12.77
N VAL A 495 -65.92 14.99 13.87
CA VAL A 495 -66.08 14.00 14.96
C VAL A 495 -67.51 13.96 15.51
N LYS A 496 -68.20 15.10 15.58
CA LYS A 496 -69.60 15.19 16.07
C LYS A 496 -70.66 14.56 15.13
N LYS A 497 -70.27 13.94 14.03
CA LYS A 497 -71.15 13.27 13.04
C LYS A 497 -70.72 11.84 12.67
N MET A 498 -69.72 11.26 13.34
CA MET A 498 -69.17 9.93 13.00
C MET A 498 -69.46 8.90 14.09
N THR A 499 -69.60 7.64 13.68
CA THR A 499 -69.86 6.49 14.55
C THR A 499 -68.62 6.12 15.39
N MET A 500 -68.84 5.45 16.53
CA MET A 500 -67.77 5.19 17.51
C MET A 500 -66.58 4.39 16.95
N LYS A 501 -66.79 3.49 15.97
CA LYS A 501 -65.71 2.77 15.29
C LYS A 501 -64.82 3.71 14.46
N ASP A 502 -65.42 4.61 13.69
CA ASP A 502 -64.70 5.55 12.80
C ASP A 502 -63.92 6.60 13.58
N MET A 503 -64.41 6.98 14.76
CA MET A 503 -63.71 7.91 15.65
C MET A 503 -62.37 7.34 16.13
N VAL A 504 -62.30 6.03 16.40
CA VAL A 504 -61.07 5.37 16.89
C VAL A 504 -60.04 5.24 15.78
N THR A 505 -60.42 4.76 14.58
CA THR A 505 -59.51 4.65 13.42
C THR A 505 -59.03 6.00 12.92
N ALA A 506 -59.87 7.05 12.95
CA ALA A 506 -59.45 8.42 12.64
C ALA A 506 -58.45 8.97 13.68
N PHE A 507 -58.61 8.64 14.97
CA PHE A 507 -57.69 9.07 16.01
C PHE A 507 -56.31 8.43 15.83
N PHE A 508 -56.25 7.09 15.66
CA PHE A 508 -54.99 6.36 15.45
C PHE A 508 -54.25 6.80 14.18
N SER A 509 -54.93 6.96 13.05
CA SER A 509 -54.30 7.43 11.81
C SER A 509 -53.77 8.88 11.92
N SER A 510 -54.48 9.76 12.64
CA SER A 510 -53.98 11.13 12.89
C SER A 510 -52.76 11.15 13.81
N TYR A 511 -52.73 10.30 14.85
CA TYR A 511 -51.58 10.17 15.75
C TYR A 511 -50.36 9.60 15.03
N TRP A 512 -50.55 8.56 14.20
CA TRP A 512 -49.50 7.96 13.37
C TRP A 512 -48.90 8.96 12.39
N SER A 513 -49.73 9.80 11.74
CA SER A 513 -49.26 10.86 10.84
C SER A 513 -48.42 11.92 11.57
N ILE A 514 -48.84 12.35 12.77
CA ILE A 514 -48.08 13.29 13.61
C ILE A 514 -46.74 12.67 14.04
N PHE A 515 -46.75 11.41 14.50
CA PHE A 515 -45.56 10.68 14.91
C PHE A 515 -44.54 10.55 13.76
N MET A 516 -44.99 10.14 12.57
CA MET A 516 -44.12 10.05 11.38
C MET A 516 -43.56 11.41 10.95
N THR A 517 -44.35 12.48 11.08
CA THR A 517 -43.88 13.85 10.76
C THR A 517 -42.81 14.32 11.76
N LEU A 518 -42.97 13.99 13.04
CA LEU A 518 -41.97 14.28 14.09
C LEU A 518 -40.68 13.47 13.87
N LEU A 519 -40.81 12.18 13.55
CA LEU A 519 -39.69 11.29 13.24
C LEU A 519 -38.91 11.81 12.02
N HIS A 520 -39.60 12.22 10.96
CA HIS A 520 -38.99 12.82 9.77
C HIS A 520 -38.27 14.14 10.08
N PHE A 521 -38.82 14.97 10.96
CA PHE A 521 -38.16 16.20 11.41
C PHE A 521 -36.86 15.89 12.17
N VAL A 522 -36.89 15.00 13.16
CA VAL A 522 -35.68 14.59 13.92
C VAL A 522 -34.64 13.97 12.98
N ALA A 523 -35.05 13.10 12.06
CA ALA A 523 -34.18 12.50 11.05
C ALA A 523 -33.62 13.51 10.04
N SER A 524 -34.30 14.65 9.81
CA SER A 524 -33.80 15.73 8.95
C SER A 524 -32.78 16.60 9.69
N VAL A 525 -33.01 16.89 10.98
CA VAL A 525 -32.07 17.66 11.82
C VAL A 525 -30.78 16.87 12.03
N SER A 526 -30.87 15.58 12.39
CA SER A 526 -29.69 14.73 12.58
C SER A 526 -28.90 14.55 11.29
N ARG A 527 -29.55 14.37 10.12
CA ARG A 527 -28.87 14.36 8.81
C ARG A 527 -28.17 15.69 8.49
N GLY A 528 -28.76 16.83 8.87
CA GLY A 528 -28.13 18.14 8.71
C GLY A 528 -26.88 18.28 9.59
N PHE A 529 -26.99 17.91 10.87
CA PHE A 529 -25.88 17.97 11.82
C PHE A 529 -24.74 17.01 11.44
N PHE A 530 -25.08 15.79 11.02
CA PHE A 530 -24.13 14.81 10.50
C PHE A 530 -23.39 15.33 9.26
N ARG A 531 -24.10 15.96 8.30
CA ARG A 531 -23.43 16.59 7.13
C ARG A 531 -22.48 17.72 7.52
N ILE A 532 -22.82 18.53 8.53
CA ILE A 532 -21.96 19.60 9.03
C ILE A 532 -20.70 19.01 9.69
N ILE A 533 -20.87 18.03 10.59
CA ILE A 533 -19.75 17.30 11.22
C ILE A 533 -18.86 16.63 10.16
N CYS A 534 -19.45 15.94 9.19
CA CYS A 534 -18.71 15.36 8.08
C CYS A 534 -17.98 16.43 7.25
N SER A 535 -18.56 17.60 6.99
CA SER A 535 -17.84 18.67 6.28
C SER A 535 -16.69 19.27 7.09
N LEU A 536 -16.77 19.24 8.42
CA LEU A 536 -15.73 19.70 9.35
C LEU A 536 -14.60 18.66 9.55
N LEU A 537 -14.92 17.36 9.46
CA LEU A 537 -13.95 16.26 9.59
C LEU A 537 -13.33 15.82 8.27
N LEU A 538 -14.04 15.95 7.15
CA LEU A 538 -13.57 15.57 5.80
C LEU A 538 -13.02 16.76 5.00
N GLY A 539 -13.32 17.99 5.42
CA GLY A 539 -12.74 19.20 4.83
C GLY A 539 -11.35 19.48 5.40
N GLY A 540 -10.31 19.32 4.57
CA GLY A 540 -8.91 19.54 4.98
C GLY A 540 -8.59 20.94 5.50
N SER A 541 -9.46 21.94 5.26
CA SER A 541 -9.20 23.35 5.60
C SER A 541 -8.96 23.63 7.09
N LEU A 542 -9.43 22.79 8.02
CA LEU A 542 -9.09 22.95 9.44
C LEU A 542 -7.68 22.44 9.76
N VAL A 543 -7.18 21.44 9.01
CA VAL A 543 -5.81 20.89 9.12
C VAL A 543 -4.81 21.77 8.37
N GLU A 544 -5.14 22.25 7.16
CA GLU A 544 -4.39 23.31 6.49
C GLU A 544 -4.38 24.60 7.34
N GLY A 545 -5.51 24.97 7.95
CA GLY A 545 -5.64 26.11 8.84
C GLY A 545 -4.76 25.98 10.08
N ALA A 546 -4.78 24.83 10.76
CA ALA A 546 -3.91 24.56 11.89
C ALA A 546 -2.42 24.54 11.51
N LYS A 547 -2.06 24.01 10.33
CA LYS A 547 -0.70 24.08 9.78
C LYS A 547 -0.25 25.52 9.50
N LYS A 548 -1.16 26.42 9.08
CA LYS A 548 -0.86 27.84 8.83
C LYS A 548 -0.85 28.72 10.08
N ILE A 549 -1.33 28.24 11.25
CA ILE A 549 -1.30 29.01 12.51
C ILE A 549 0.01 28.75 13.27
N LYS A 550 1.04 29.55 12.97
CA LYS A 550 2.14 30.04 13.84
C LYS A 550 2.80 29.12 14.89
N VAL A 551 2.71 27.79 14.77
CA VAL A 551 3.46 26.83 15.61
C VAL A 551 4.69 26.27 14.88
N ALA A 552 4.63 26.17 13.55
CA ALA A 552 5.76 25.73 12.73
C ALA A 552 6.99 26.67 12.86
N GLU A 553 6.75 27.98 12.90
CA GLU A 553 7.81 29.02 12.96
C GLU A 553 8.54 29.07 14.32
N LEU A 554 7.92 28.56 15.39
CA LEU A 554 8.56 28.44 16.71
C LEU A 554 9.31 27.11 16.90
N LEU A 555 8.94 26.06 16.16
CA LEU A 555 9.57 24.75 16.20
C LEU A 555 10.71 24.59 15.17
N ALA A 556 10.67 25.33 14.06
CA ALA A 556 11.72 25.34 13.03
C ALA A 556 13.04 26.00 13.47
N ASN A 557 13.06 26.67 14.64
CA ASN A 557 14.24 27.37 15.18
C ASN A 557 14.91 26.63 16.36
N MET A 558 14.60 25.35 16.60
CA MET A 558 15.54 24.49 17.32
C MET A 558 16.45 23.79 16.31
N PRO A 559 17.78 23.95 16.41
CA PRO A 559 18.70 23.24 15.53
C PRO A 559 18.63 21.74 15.81
N ASP A 560 18.51 20.94 14.74
CA ASP A 560 18.60 19.49 14.80
C ASP A 560 20.08 19.10 15.03
N PRO A 561 20.43 18.39 16.12
CA PRO A 561 21.83 18.11 16.45
C PRO A 561 22.45 16.96 15.61
N THR A 562 21.87 16.61 14.45
CA THR A 562 22.29 15.45 13.65
C THR A 562 22.60 15.74 12.17
N GLN A 563 22.78 17.01 11.78
CA GLN A 563 23.33 17.38 10.46
C GLN A 563 24.76 17.93 10.56
N ASP A 564 25.73 17.01 10.72
CA ASP A 564 27.08 17.23 10.21
C ASP A 564 27.06 16.95 8.69
N GLU A 565 26.83 17.97 7.87
CA GLU A 565 27.17 17.89 6.44
C GLU A 565 28.62 18.33 6.23
N VAL A 566 29.50 17.35 6.00
CA VAL A 566 30.79 17.58 5.36
C VAL A 566 30.53 17.97 3.91
N ARG A 567 30.33 19.27 3.66
CA ARG A 567 30.48 19.86 2.34
C ARG A 567 31.90 20.40 2.23
N GLY A 568 32.73 19.71 1.45
CA GLY A 568 34.16 20.02 1.32
C GLY A 568 34.44 21.44 0.80
N ASP A 569 35.54 22.02 1.28
CA ASP A 569 36.01 23.35 0.88
C ASP A 569 36.25 23.47 -0.64
N GLY A 570 35.71 24.55 -1.20
CA GLY A 570 36.05 25.09 -2.52
C GLY A 570 36.02 26.61 -2.43
N GLU A 571 37.13 27.26 -2.74
CA GLU A 571 37.44 28.66 -2.42
C GLU A 571 36.43 29.69 -2.96
N GLU A 572 36.06 30.70 -2.14
CA GLU A 572 36.29 32.13 -2.49
C GLU A 572 35.90 33.13 -1.36
N GLY A 573 36.79 34.11 -1.10
CA GLY A 573 36.39 35.53 -1.02
C GLY A 573 35.83 36.13 0.28
N GLU A 574 36.71 36.71 1.10
CA GLU A 574 36.43 37.61 2.25
C GLU A 574 35.22 38.59 2.15
N ARG A 575 34.46 38.77 3.26
CA ARG A 575 34.51 40.00 4.14
C ARG A 575 33.43 40.04 5.24
N LYS A 576 33.86 40.38 6.47
CA LYS A 576 33.01 40.93 7.56
C LYS A 576 32.89 42.46 7.43
N PRO A 577 31.83 43.11 7.97
CA PRO A 577 31.97 43.76 9.28
C PRO A 577 30.72 43.68 10.21
N MET A 578 30.82 44.35 11.37
CA MET A 578 29.95 44.24 12.58
C MET A 578 28.66 45.09 12.59
N ASP A 579 27.84 44.79 13.61
CA ASP A 579 26.64 45.46 14.14
C ASP A 579 26.59 47.00 14.08
N THR A 580 25.37 47.58 13.91
CA THR A 580 24.65 48.38 14.94
C THR A 580 23.45 49.19 14.36
N ALA A 581 22.32 49.18 15.10
CA ALA A 581 21.18 50.15 15.09
C ALA A 581 20.14 50.21 13.94
N LEU A 582 18.88 50.28 14.38
CA LEU A 582 17.62 50.67 13.70
C LEU A 582 17.44 52.22 13.72
N PRO A 583 16.39 52.82 13.10
CA PRO A 583 15.66 52.45 11.87
C PRO A 583 15.38 53.65 10.92
N SER A 584 15.28 53.43 9.61
CA SER A 584 14.41 54.23 8.72
C SER A 584 14.17 53.53 7.38
N GLU A 585 12.96 53.73 6.85
CA GLU A 585 12.44 53.18 5.58
C GLU A 585 13.35 53.44 4.38
N ASP A 586 13.44 52.47 3.46
CA ASP A 586 13.40 52.79 2.03
C ASP A 586 12.62 51.71 1.25
N LEU A 587 11.95 52.13 0.18
CA LEU A 587 10.94 51.33 -0.55
C LEU A 587 11.56 50.44 -1.64
N THR A 588 11.47 49.10 -1.51
CA THR A 588 11.49 48.24 -2.71
C THR A 588 10.75 46.90 -2.62
N ASP A 589 10.62 46.25 -1.46
CA ASP A 589 10.13 44.86 -1.33
C ASP A 589 8.60 44.70 -1.21
N LEU A 590 7.81 45.58 -1.84
CA LEU A 590 6.35 45.57 -1.74
C LEU A 590 5.64 45.38 -3.09
N LYS A 591 6.33 44.79 -4.07
CA LYS A 591 5.78 44.52 -5.41
C LYS A 591 5.32 43.07 -5.63
N GLU A 592 5.75 42.14 -4.77
CA GLU A 592 5.50 40.69 -4.92
C GLU A 592 4.27 40.19 -4.13
N LEU A 593 3.49 41.11 -3.54
CA LEU A 593 2.22 40.81 -2.84
C LEU A 593 0.97 41.35 -3.58
N THR A 594 1.12 41.71 -4.86
CA THR A 594 0.03 42.38 -5.61
C THR A 594 -0.91 41.41 -6.32
N GLU A 595 -0.52 40.15 -6.58
CA GLU A 595 -1.32 39.22 -7.39
C GLU A 595 -2.39 38.41 -6.60
N GLU A 596 -2.28 38.29 -5.27
CA GLU A 596 -3.34 37.66 -4.45
C GLU A 596 -4.49 38.62 -4.06
N SER A 597 -4.39 39.92 -4.41
CA SER A 597 -5.43 40.92 -4.09
C SER A 597 -6.66 40.87 -5.01
N ASP A 598 -6.46 40.54 -6.28
CA ASP A 598 -7.50 40.72 -7.32
C ASP A 598 -8.48 39.55 -7.44
N LEU A 599 -8.24 38.42 -6.74
CA LEU A 599 -9.17 37.28 -6.74
C LEU A 599 -10.32 37.43 -5.70
N LEU A 600 -10.29 38.46 -4.86
CA LEU A 600 -11.23 38.66 -3.75
C LEU A 600 -12.25 39.80 -3.97
N SER A 601 -12.02 40.67 -4.97
CA SER A 601 -12.90 41.78 -5.36
C SER A 601 -14.12 41.33 -6.18
N ASP A 602 -13.92 40.41 -7.13
CA ASP A 602 -14.94 39.94 -8.08
C ASP A 602 -16.09 39.13 -7.44
N ILE A 603 -15.93 38.66 -6.20
CA ILE A 603 -16.92 37.80 -5.54
C ILE A 603 -18.07 38.60 -4.88
N PHE A 604 -17.87 39.90 -4.59
CA PHE A 604 -18.87 40.72 -3.86
C PHE A 604 -19.19 42.10 -4.45
N GLY A 605 -18.50 42.57 -5.49
CA GLY A 605 -18.88 43.80 -6.21
C GLY A 605 -18.79 45.08 -5.38
N LEU A 606 -17.78 45.19 -4.52
CA LEU A 606 -17.49 46.37 -3.69
C LEU A 606 -16.01 46.74 -3.80
N ASP A 607 -15.71 48.01 -4.07
CA ASP A 607 -14.34 48.51 -4.12
C ASP A 607 -13.88 49.06 -2.76
N LEU A 608 -12.60 48.81 -2.46
CA LEU A 608 -11.88 49.36 -1.31
C LEU A 608 -10.92 50.46 -1.76
N LYS A 609 -11.27 51.73 -1.51
CA LYS A 609 -10.38 52.86 -1.77
C LYS A 609 -9.83 53.44 -0.46
N ARG A 610 -8.51 53.60 -0.40
CA ARG A 610 -7.77 54.13 0.76
C ARG A 610 -7.49 55.63 0.57
N GLU A 611 -8.18 56.48 1.33
CA GLU A 611 -7.84 57.90 1.49
C GLU A 611 -7.63 58.20 2.97
N GLY A 612 -6.58 58.95 3.31
CA GLY A 612 -6.38 59.48 4.67
C GLY A 612 -6.20 58.46 5.80
N GLY A 613 -5.75 57.24 5.51
CA GLY A 613 -5.36 56.25 6.53
C GLY A 613 -6.50 55.42 7.14
N GLN A 614 -7.75 55.54 6.65
CA GLN A 614 -8.84 54.62 6.98
C GLN A 614 -9.44 53.99 5.72
N TYR A 615 -9.84 52.73 5.79
CA TYR A 615 -10.48 52.01 4.69
C TYR A 615 -11.99 52.31 4.67
N LYS A 616 -12.55 52.57 3.49
CA LYS A 616 -13.98 52.79 3.29
C LYS A 616 -14.47 52.01 2.07
N LEU A 617 -15.54 51.24 2.25
CA LEU A 617 -16.20 50.45 1.21
C LEU A 617 -17.14 51.34 0.40
N ILE A 618 -17.09 51.25 -0.93
CA ILE A 618 -17.99 51.98 -1.84
C ILE A 618 -18.55 51.01 -2.90
N PRO A 619 -19.88 50.96 -3.12
CA PRO A 619 -20.46 50.21 -4.23
C PRO A 619 -20.29 50.95 -5.56
N HIS A 620 -20.15 50.19 -6.65
CA HIS A 620 -19.65 50.61 -7.97
C HIS A 620 -20.50 51.65 -8.75
N ASN A 621 -21.53 52.27 -8.17
CA ASN A 621 -22.31 53.32 -8.85
C ASN A 621 -22.95 54.33 -7.86
N PRO A 622 -22.49 55.60 -7.79
CA PRO A 622 -22.94 56.55 -6.77
C PRO A 622 -24.34 57.17 -6.97
N ASN A 623 -24.96 57.03 -8.15
CA ASN A 623 -26.09 57.87 -8.59
C ASN A 623 -27.37 57.11 -9.02
N ALA A 624 -27.67 55.95 -8.42
CA ALA A 624 -28.97 55.27 -8.62
C ALA A 624 -29.94 55.59 -7.46
N GLY A 625 -30.95 56.42 -7.73
CA GLY A 625 -31.88 56.95 -6.72
C GLY A 625 -33.03 56.00 -6.32
N LEU A 626 -33.52 56.15 -5.09
CA LEU A 626 -34.58 55.35 -4.46
C LEU A 626 -36.01 55.67 -5.00
N SER A 627 -36.20 55.74 -6.32
CA SER A 627 -37.49 56.16 -6.92
C SER A 627 -37.98 55.37 -8.14
N ASP A 628 -37.16 54.52 -8.77
CA ASP A 628 -37.53 53.82 -10.03
C ASP A 628 -38.01 52.37 -9.84
N LEU A 629 -38.41 51.99 -8.63
CA LEU A 629 -38.92 50.64 -8.31
C LEU A 629 -40.43 50.57 -8.08
N MET A 630 -41.19 51.63 -8.39
CA MET A 630 -42.66 51.65 -8.32
C MET A 630 -43.34 52.49 -9.43
N SER A 631 -43.43 51.96 -10.65
CA SER A 631 -44.31 52.50 -11.71
C SER A 631 -44.60 51.49 -12.84
N ASN A 632 -45.51 50.53 -12.60
CA ASN A 632 -46.14 49.74 -13.67
C ASN A 632 -47.22 50.58 -14.39
N PRO A 633 -47.46 50.37 -15.70
CA PRO A 633 -48.77 49.84 -16.10
C PRO A 633 -48.79 48.90 -17.33
N VAL A 634 -49.11 47.63 -17.09
CA VAL A 634 -50.21 46.79 -17.67
C VAL A 634 -50.78 47.17 -19.06
N PRO A 635 -50.92 46.17 -19.97
CA PRO A 635 -52.28 45.77 -20.42
C PRO A 635 -52.68 44.34 -20.00
N LEU A 636 -53.94 44.17 -19.60
CA LEU A 636 -54.62 42.86 -19.49
C LEU A 636 -55.23 42.46 -20.85
N PRO A 637 -55.55 41.17 -21.05
CA PRO A 637 -56.94 40.84 -21.38
C PRO A 637 -57.65 39.87 -20.40
N GLU A 638 -58.97 39.98 -20.40
CA GLU A 638 -59.98 39.13 -19.73
C GLU A 638 -60.07 37.74 -20.40
N VAL A 639 -60.23 36.61 -19.70
CA VAL A 639 -61.43 36.08 -19.03
C VAL A 639 -62.63 35.86 -19.94
N GLN A 640 -63.05 34.59 -20.12
CA GLN A 640 -64.46 34.23 -19.89
C GLN A 640 -64.69 32.78 -19.45
N GLU A 641 -65.71 32.63 -18.61
CA GLU A 641 -66.13 31.40 -17.93
C GLU A 641 -66.95 30.47 -18.83
N LYS A 642 -67.08 29.20 -18.42
CA LYS A 642 -68.42 28.57 -18.31
C LYS A 642 -68.58 27.81 -17.00
N PHE A 643 -69.56 28.25 -16.20
CA PHE A 643 -70.19 27.50 -15.13
C PHE A 643 -70.97 26.29 -15.68
N GLN A 644 -70.99 25.16 -14.95
CA GLN A 644 -72.21 24.68 -14.26
C GLN A 644 -71.97 23.42 -13.40
N GLU A 645 -72.78 23.27 -12.35
CA GLU A 645 -72.80 22.16 -11.39
C GLU A 645 -73.58 20.94 -11.92
N GLN A 646 -73.30 19.71 -11.42
CA GLN A 646 -74.24 18.94 -10.58
C GLN A 646 -73.76 17.52 -10.19
N LYS A 647 -74.06 17.15 -8.91
CA LYS A 647 -74.38 15.81 -8.31
C LYS A 647 -73.52 14.57 -8.66
N ALA A 648 -72.82 13.91 -7.73
CA ALA A 648 -73.24 13.19 -6.51
C ALA A 648 -73.89 11.79 -6.73
N LYS A 649 -73.53 10.84 -5.82
CA LYS A 649 -74.03 9.45 -5.61
C LYS A 649 -73.54 8.37 -6.60
N GLU A 650 -73.35 7.09 -6.23
CA GLU A 650 -73.52 6.30 -4.98
C GLU A 650 -72.29 5.35 -4.81
N GLU A 651 -71.83 4.91 -3.62
CA GLU A 651 -72.18 3.64 -2.89
C GLU A 651 -72.16 2.39 -3.81
N GLU A 652 -71.44 1.28 -3.54
CA GLU A 652 -71.38 0.38 -2.34
C GLU A 652 -69.98 -0.32 -2.20
N LYS A 653 -69.41 -0.63 -1.01
CA LYS A 653 -69.56 -1.82 -0.10
C LYS A 653 -69.17 -3.19 -0.71
N GLU A 654 -68.66 -4.24 0.00
CA GLU A 654 -68.12 -4.51 1.37
C GLU A 654 -67.47 -5.93 1.44
N GLU A 655 -66.71 -6.40 2.44
CA GLU A 655 -65.99 -5.72 3.56
C GLU A 655 -64.50 -6.20 3.65
N LYS A 656 -64.23 -7.47 4.01
CA LYS A 656 -62.90 -8.03 4.44
C LYS A 656 -62.89 -9.58 4.39
N GLU A 657 -61.72 -10.23 4.55
CA GLU A 657 -61.35 -10.92 5.81
C GLU A 657 -59.90 -11.48 5.84
N GLU A 658 -59.40 -11.70 7.07
CA GLU A 658 -58.08 -12.26 7.37
C GLU A 658 -58.14 -13.76 7.70
N ALA A 659 -57.10 -14.50 7.29
CA ALA A 659 -56.46 -15.61 8.00
C ALA A 659 -57.28 -16.83 8.51
N LYS A 660 -57.01 -18.03 7.95
CA LYS A 660 -56.27 -19.16 8.59
C LYS A 660 -56.48 -20.54 7.91
N SER A 661 -55.57 -21.46 8.27
CA SER A 661 -55.57 -22.94 8.12
C SER A 661 -55.20 -23.56 6.77
N GLU A 662 -54.19 -24.42 6.84
CA GLU A 662 -53.81 -25.52 5.94
C GLU A 662 -54.84 -26.70 6.06
N PRO A 663 -54.66 -27.86 5.39
CA PRO A 663 -53.91 -28.23 4.17
C PRO A 663 -54.76 -29.05 3.15
N GLU A 664 -54.10 -29.60 2.12
CA GLU A 664 -54.35 -30.89 1.41
C GLU A 664 -54.55 -30.88 -0.14
N LYS A 665 -53.54 -31.47 -0.81
CA LYS A 665 -53.53 -32.47 -1.92
C LYS A 665 -54.52 -32.49 -3.11
N ALA A 666 -53.96 -33.05 -4.20
CA ALA A 666 -54.56 -33.68 -5.39
C ALA A 666 -54.91 -32.71 -6.55
N GLU A 667 -54.77 -33.02 -7.85
CA GLU A 667 -54.11 -34.02 -8.72
C GLU A 667 -54.55 -33.65 -10.18
N GLY A 668 -53.88 -34.17 -11.22
CA GLY A 668 -54.25 -34.00 -12.65
C GLY A 668 -53.48 -32.87 -13.38
N GLU A 669 -52.71 -33.10 -14.47
CA GLU A 669 -53.03 -33.70 -15.78
C GLU A 669 -54.03 -32.84 -16.60
N ASP A 670 -53.88 -32.55 -17.91
CA ASP A 670 -52.94 -33.10 -18.92
C ASP A 670 -52.87 -32.22 -20.22
N GLY A 671 -51.98 -32.58 -21.17
CA GLY A 671 -52.04 -32.22 -22.61
C GLY A 671 -51.16 -31.04 -23.10
N GLU A 672 -50.12 -31.22 -23.93
CA GLU A 672 -50.11 -31.50 -25.41
C GLU A 672 -50.73 -30.38 -26.27
N LYS A 673 -50.16 -29.90 -27.41
CA LYS A 673 -49.28 -30.52 -28.45
C LYS A 673 -48.64 -29.45 -29.40
N GLU A 674 -47.53 -29.82 -30.06
CA GLU A 674 -47.08 -29.63 -31.49
C GLU A 674 -47.70 -28.52 -32.42
N GLU A 675 -47.08 -27.93 -33.48
CA GLU A 675 -45.79 -28.10 -34.21
C GLU A 675 -45.53 -26.96 -35.28
N LYS A 676 -44.31 -26.89 -35.88
CA LYS A 676 -43.90 -26.40 -37.26
C LYS A 676 -44.02 -24.88 -37.63
N ALA A 677 -42.93 -24.16 -37.99
CA ALA A 677 -42.15 -24.07 -39.27
C ALA A 677 -42.73 -23.03 -40.29
N LYS A 678 -42.01 -22.25 -41.14
CA LYS A 678 -40.63 -22.32 -41.74
C LYS A 678 -40.26 -20.98 -42.47
N GLU A 679 -38.95 -20.65 -42.63
CA GLU A 679 -38.29 -19.74 -43.64
C GLU A 679 -38.72 -18.24 -43.77
N ASP A 680 -37.91 -17.24 -44.23
CA ASP A 680 -36.68 -17.21 -45.06
C ASP A 680 -35.72 -16.00 -44.75
N LYS A 681 -34.59 -15.87 -45.49
CA LYS A 681 -33.31 -15.14 -45.23
C LYS A 681 -33.27 -13.60 -45.32
N GLY A 682 -32.23 -12.98 -44.71
CA GLY A 682 -31.76 -11.63 -45.11
C GLY A 682 -30.59 -10.95 -44.34
N LYS A 683 -29.34 -11.28 -44.70
CA LYS A 683 -28.06 -10.51 -44.50
C LYS A 683 -27.47 -10.31 -43.07
N GLN A 684 -26.17 -10.59 -42.95
CA GLN A 684 -25.37 -10.48 -41.73
C GLN A 684 -24.96 -9.03 -41.37
N LYS A 685 -25.00 -8.72 -40.08
CA LYS A 685 -24.00 -7.88 -39.40
C LYS A 685 -23.64 -8.50 -38.05
N LEU A 686 -22.38 -8.32 -37.67
CA LEU A 686 -21.71 -8.82 -36.48
C LEU A 686 -22.58 -8.72 -35.21
N ARG A 687 -22.68 -9.79 -34.40
CA ARG A 687 -23.36 -9.73 -33.10
C ARG A 687 -22.71 -10.61 -32.03
N GLN A 688 -22.26 -9.94 -30.97
CA GLN A 688 -22.02 -10.55 -29.66
C GLN A 688 -23.33 -11.15 -29.10
N LEU A 689 -23.18 -12.14 -28.21
CA LEU A 689 -24.12 -12.58 -27.16
C LEU A 689 -25.63 -12.67 -27.51
N HIS A 690 -26.16 -13.90 -27.53
CA HIS A 690 -27.03 -14.43 -26.47
C HIS A 690 -27.62 -15.79 -26.84
N THR A 691 -27.76 -16.69 -25.86
CA THR A 691 -28.86 -17.67 -25.87
C THR A 691 -29.44 -17.76 -24.47
N HIS A 692 -30.67 -17.27 -24.33
CA HIS A 692 -31.40 -17.21 -23.08
C HIS A 692 -32.01 -18.60 -22.78
N ARG A 693 -31.91 -19.10 -21.55
CA ARG A 693 -32.67 -20.28 -21.11
C ARG A 693 -33.23 -20.03 -19.71
N TYR A 694 -34.56 -19.94 -19.64
CA TYR A 694 -35.42 -19.91 -18.44
C TYR A 694 -34.84 -19.22 -17.19
N GLY A 695 -35.18 -17.95 -17.01
CA GLY A 695 -35.10 -17.30 -15.71
C GLY A 695 -36.32 -17.65 -14.86
N GLU A 696 -36.09 -18.21 -13.68
CA GLU A 696 -37.00 -18.05 -12.55
C GLU A 696 -37.11 -16.55 -12.18
N PRO A 697 -38.18 -16.12 -11.48
CA PRO A 697 -38.27 -14.74 -11.01
C PRO A 697 -37.29 -14.52 -9.85
N GLU A 698 -36.04 -14.16 -10.16
CA GLU A 698 -35.08 -13.64 -9.19
C GLU A 698 -35.69 -12.43 -8.46
N VAL A 699 -35.91 -12.56 -7.16
CA VAL A 699 -36.31 -11.44 -6.30
C VAL A 699 -35.15 -10.44 -6.25
N PRO A 700 -35.34 -9.15 -6.57
CA PRO A 700 -34.26 -8.19 -6.74
C PRO A 700 -33.69 -7.69 -5.40
N GLU A 701 -33.00 -8.56 -4.67
CA GLU A 701 -32.02 -8.20 -3.66
C GLU A 701 -30.59 -8.32 -4.25
N SER A 702 -29.72 -7.32 -4.25
CA SER A 702 -29.86 -5.94 -3.76
C SER A 702 -28.64 -5.10 -4.19
N ALA A 703 -28.77 -4.30 -5.25
CA ALA A 703 -27.72 -3.34 -5.64
C ALA A 703 -27.37 -2.36 -4.50
N PHE A 704 -28.34 -2.08 -3.63
CA PHE A 704 -28.20 -1.25 -2.43
C PHE A 704 -27.23 -1.83 -1.38
N TRP A 705 -27.33 -3.12 -1.03
CA TRP A 705 -26.43 -3.73 -0.03
C TRP A 705 -25.00 -3.85 -0.56
N LYS A 706 -24.81 -4.18 -1.85
CA LYS A 706 -23.49 -4.12 -2.50
C LYS A 706 -22.89 -2.71 -2.43
N LYS A 707 -23.69 -1.66 -2.65
CA LYS A 707 -23.28 -0.26 -2.52
C LYS A 707 -22.96 0.15 -1.07
N ILE A 708 -23.67 -0.40 -0.07
CA ILE A 708 -23.33 -0.21 1.35
C ILE A 708 -21.99 -0.85 1.70
N ILE A 709 -21.76 -2.10 1.28
CA ILE A 709 -20.51 -2.83 1.55
C ILE A 709 -19.31 -2.10 0.91
N ALA A 710 -19.46 -1.66 -0.35
CA ALA A 710 -18.44 -0.85 -1.03
C ALA A 710 -18.17 0.48 -0.29
N TYR A 711 -19.22 1.17 0.19
CA TYR A 711 -19.07 2.40 0.98
C TYR A 711 -18.41 2.16 2.35
N GLN A 712 -18.73 1.04 3.02
CA GLN A 712 -18.08 0.63 4.26
C GLN A 712 -16.58 0.38 4.04
N GLN A 713 -16.21 -0.35 2.99
CA GLN A 713 -14.80 -0.60 2.65
C GLN A 713 -14.06 0.72 2.34
N LYS A 714 -14.68 1.63 1.58
CA LYS A 714 -14.09 2.95 1.28
C LYS A 714 -13.84 3.79 2.53
N LEU A 715 -14.80 3.80 3.46
CA LEU A 715 -14.68 4.50 4.74
C LEU A 715 -13.62 3.85 5.66
N LEU A 716 -13.46 2.53 5.58
CA LEU A 716 -12.43 1.78 6.28
C LEU A 716 -11.01 2.08 5.75
N ASN A 717 -10.84 2.09 4.42
CA ASN A 717 -9.59 2.47 3.75
C ASN A 717 -9.20 3.93 4.10
N TYR A 718 -10.17 4.85 4.16
CA TYR A 718 -9.92 6.24 4.59
C TYR A 718 -9.36 6.32 6.02
N PHE A 719 -9.92 5.58 6.98
CA PHE A 719 -9.41 5.53 8.35
C PHE A 719 -8.01 4.91 8.43
N ALA A 720 -7.72 3.88 7.65
CA ALA A 720 -6.38 3.29 7.57
C ALA A 720 -5.35 4.28 7.02
N ARG A 721 -5.64 4.95 5.89
CA ARG A 721 -4.75 5.93 5.24
C ARG A 721 -4.41 7.11 6.16
N ASN A 722 -5.38 7.61 6.91
CA ASN A 722 -5.24 8.80 7.75
C ASN A 722 -4.93 8.50 9.23
N PHE A 723 -4.54 7.26 9.58
CA PHE A 723 -4.33 6.82 10.96
C PHE A 723 -3.43 7.76 11.78
N TYR A 724 -2.23 8.11 11.28
CA TYR A 724 -1.30 9.01 11.99
C TYR A 724 -1.84 10.44 12.12
N ASN A 725 -2.57 10.94 11.10
CA ASN A 725 -3.22 12.25 11.16
C ASN A 725 -4.34 12.28 12.22
N MET A 726 -5.12 11.21 12.35
CA MET A 726 -6.14 11.09 13.40
C MET A 726 -5.52 11.00 14.79
N ARG A 727 -4.39 10.31 14.97
CA ARG A 727 -3.66 10.30 16.25
C ARG A 727 -3.12 11.68 16.63
N MET A 728 -2.52 12.41 15.69
CA MET A 728 -2.05 13.79 15.92
C MET A 728 -3.23 14.74 16.24
N LEU A 729 -4.37 14.56 15.58
CA LEU A 729 -5.60 15.31 15.90
C LEU A 729 -6.12 14.98 17.30
N ALA A 730 -6.13 13.69 17.70
CA ALA A 730 -6.51 13.28 19.05
C ALA A 730 -5.63 13.96 20.11
N LEU A 731 -4.31 13.98 19.88
CA LEU A 731 -3.34 14.64 20.75
C LEU A 731 -3.60 16.15 20.88
N PHE A 732 -3.83 16.86 19.76
CA PHE A 732 -4.17 18.29 19.78
C PHE A 732 -5.48 18.58 20.52
N VAL A 733 -6.50 17.73 20.34
CA VAL A 733 -7.77 17.84 21.09
C VAL A 733 -7.56 17.57 22.58
N ALA A 734 -6.69 16.63 22.96
CA ALA A 734 -6.33 16.38 24.35
C ALA A 734 -5.67 17.60 25.00
N PHE A 735 -4.75 18.29 24.30
CA PHE A 735 -4.19 19.56 24.75
C PHE A 735 -5.28 20.63 24.97
N ALA A 736 -6.21 20.79 24.03
CA ALA A 736 -7.29 21.78 24.14
C ALA A 736 -8.24 21.50 25.33
N ILE A 737 -8.59 20.23 25.57
CA ILE A 737 -9.37 19.80 26.73
C ILE A 737 -8.61 20.11 28.04
N ASN A 738 -7.33 19.74 28.10
CA ASN A 738 -6.51 19.95 29.30
C ASN A 738 -6.22 21.42 29.59
N PHE A 739 -6.12 22.26 28.57
CA PHE A 739 -6.04 23.71 28.74
C PHE A 739 -7.31 24.28 29.40
N ILE A 740 -8.49 23.83 28.97
CA ILE A 740 -9.76 24.24 29.59
C ILE A 740 -9.90 23.68 31.02
N LEU A 741 -9.37 22.47 31.29
CA LEU A 741 -9.39 21.86 32.63
C LEU A 741 -8.65 22.69 33.70
N LEU A 742 -7.71 23.56 33.31
CA LEU A 742 -7.00 24.45 34.25
C LEU A 742 -7.91 25.52 34.88
N PHE A 743 -9.09 25.81 34.29
CA PHE A 743 -10.03 26.81 34.80
C PHE A 743 -11.07 26.26 35.78
N TYR A 744 -10.90 25.02 36.27
CA TYR A 744 -11.77 24.46 37.30
C TYR A 744 -11.44 24.97 38.70
N LYS A 745 -12.43 25.55 39.36
CA LYS A 745 -12.36 26.00 40.76
C LYS A 745 -13.21 25.12 41.66
N VAL A 746 -12.62 24.70 42.78
CA VAL A 746 -13.32 23.99 43.86
C VAL A 746 -14.31 24.95 44.53
N SER A 747 -15.60 24.64 44.47
CA SER A 747 -16.67 25.39 45.17
C SER A 747 -17.45 24.47 46.11
N THR A 748 -17.40 24.78 47.40
CA THR A 748 -18.19 24.07 48.43
C THR A 748 -19.53 24.77 48.65
N SER A 749 -20.59 24.32 47.97
CA SER A 749 -21.95 24.80 48.21
C SER A 749 -22.76 23.82 49.05
N SER A 750 -23.23 24.26 50.22
CA SER A 750 -24.14 23.47 51.06
C SER A 750 -25.57 23.54 50.50
N VAL A 751 -25.91 22.63 49.59
CA VAL A 751 -27.28 22.51 49.07
C VAL A 751 -28.16 21.85 50.13
N VAL A 752 -29.11 22.62 50.67
CA VAL A 752 -30.24 22.06 51.44
C VAL A 752 -31.28 21.59 50.43
N GLU A 753 -31.57 20.29 50.40
CA GLU A 753 -32.64 19.75 49.55
C GLU A 753 -34.00 20.34 49.95
N GLY A 754 -34.66 20.96 48.99
CA GLY A 754 -35.91 21.68 49.22
C GLY A 754 -36.82 21.66 48.00
N LYS A 755 -37.37 20.47 47.67
CA LYS A 755 -38.53 20.34 46.77
C LYS A 755 -39.21 18.96 46.86
N GLU A 756 -40.15 18.83 47.79
CA GLU A 756 -41.30 17.93 47.62
C GLU A 756 -42.60 18.74 47.46
N LEU A 757 -43.53 18.21 46.68
CA LEU A 757 -44.94 18.60 46.59
C LEU A 757 -45.77 17.30 46.47
N PRO A 758 -47.04 17.25 46.91
CA PRO A 758 -47.32 16.64 48.20
C PRO A 758 -48.35 15.52 48.13
N THR A 759 -48.22 14.51 49.00
CA THR A 759 -49.27 13.51 49.20
C THR A 759 -49.90 13.64 50.59
N ARG A 760 -51.22 13.44 50.67
CA ARG A 760 -52.10 13.90 51.74
C ARG A 760 -52.73 12.72 52.49
N SER A 761 -52.37 12.52 53.76
CA SER A 761 -53.27 11.92 54.76
C SER A 761 -52.82 12.16 56.20
N SER A 762 -53.79 12.49 57.05
CA SER A 762 -53.67 12.81 58.48
C SER A 762 -53.36 11.58 59.36
N SER A 763 -52.57 11.74 60.44
CA SER A 763 -53.07 11.69 61.84
C SER A 763 -51.98 11.43 62.91
N GLU A 764 -52.00 12.26 63.96
CA GLU A 764 -51.70 11.96 65.38
C GLU A 764 -50.35 11.37 65.84
N ASN A 765 -49.53 12.26 66.43
CA ASN A 765 -48.93 12.17 67.78
C ASN A 765 -48.37 10.83 68.32
N ALA A 766 -47.04 10.75 68.40
CA ALA A 766 -46.36 10.23 69.60
C ALA A 766 -44.97 10.92 69.77
N LYS A 767 -44.73 11.56 70.92
CA LYS A 767 -43.39 12.03 71.33
C LYS A 767 -42.68 10.91 72.09
N VAL A 768 -41.49 10.51 71.66
CA VAL A 768 -40.48 9.89 72.54
C VAL A 768 -39.10 10.48 72.25
N THR A 769 -38.37 10.70 73.33
CA THR A 769 -37.11 11.42 73.56
C THR A 769 -35.90 11.13 72.67
N SER A 770 -35.08 12.19 72.59
CA SER A 770 -33.69 12.30 72.12
C SER A 770 -32.73 11.15 72.42
N LEU A 771 -31.84 10.88 71.45
CA LEU A 771 -30.43 10.57 71.71
C LEU A 771 -29.56 11.04 70.52
N ASP A 772 -28.28 11.27 70.81
CA ASP A 772 -27.36 12.05 69.98
C ASP A 772 -26.82 11.29 68.76
N SER A 773 -26.61 12.00 67.64
CA SER A 773 -25.90 11.50 66.46
C SER A 773 -25.57 12.66 65.53
N SER A 774 -24.28 13.03 65.48
CA SER A 774 -23.74 14.03 64.56
C SER A 774 -23.87 13.55 63.12
N SER A 775 -24.90 14.05 62.42
CA SER A 775 -25.08 13.77 61.00
C SER A 775 -23.91 14.31 60.18
N HIS A 776 -23.18 13.40 59.51
CA HIS A 776 -22.18 13.77 58.52
C HIS A 776 -22.80 14.71 57.48
N ARG A 777 -22.37 15.96 57.46
CA ARG A 777 -22.61 16.85 56.32
C ARG A 777 -21.83 16.28 55.14
N ILE A 778 -22.53 15.67 54.19
CA ILE A 778 -21.95 15.34 52.88
C ILE A 778 -21.72 16.67 52.17
N ILE A 779 -20.48 17.16 52.22
CA ILE A 779 -20.06 18.35 51.47
C ILE A 779 -19.92 17.91 50.01
N ALA A 780 -20.96 18.15 49.21
CA ALA A 780 -20.87 18.00 47.77
C ALA A 780 -19.93 19.07 47.21
N VAL A 781 -18.68 18.68 46.93
CA VAL A 781 -17.71 19.55 46.27
C VAL A 781 -18.06 19.64 44.79
N HIS A 782 -18.55 20.80 44.35
CA HIS A 782 -18.83 21.05 42.95
C HIS A 782 -17.66 21.81 42.31
N TYR A 783 -17.07 21.21 41.28
CA TYR A 783 -16.09 21.86 40.43
C TYR A 783 -16.81 22.80 39.47
N VAL A 784 -16.58 24.11 39.62
CA VAL A 784 -17.21 25.16 38.81
C VAL A 784 -16.15 25.79 37.91
N LEU A 785 -16.46 25.96 36.63
CA LEU A 785 -15.58 26.61 35.66
C LEU A 785 -15.67 28.13 35.85
N GLU A 786 -14.53 28.82 35.99
CA GLU A 786 -14.50 30.17 36.55
C GLU A 786 -14.82 31.31 35.55
N GLU A 787 -14.67 31.11 34.25
CA GLU A 787 -14.80 32.21 33.28
C GLU A 787 -16.25 32.62 32.97
N SER A 788 -16.47 33.94 32.92
CA SER A 788 -17.76 34.58 32.61
C SER A 788 -18.24 34.40 31.17
N SER A 789 -17.44 33.73 30.33
CA SER A 789 -17.73 33.45 28.94
C SER A 789 -18.44 32.10 28.80
N GLY A 790 -19.78 32.12 28.79
CA GLY A 790 -20.64 30.92 28.84
C GLY A 790 -20.53 29.92 27.67
N TYR A 791 -19.52 30.04 26.81
CA TYR A 791 -19.20 29.05 25.78
C TYR A 791 -18.32 27.90 26.30
N MET A 792 -17.52 28.11 27.36
CA MET A 792 -16.48 27.15 27.79
C MET A 792 -17.05 25.77 28.20
N GLU A 793 -18.12 25.73 29.00
CA GLU A 793 -18.72 24.46 29.44
C GLU A 793 -19.34 23.65 28.27
N PRO A 794 -20.14 24.23 27.37
CA PRO A 794 -20.56 23.55 26.13
C PRO A 794 -19.38 23.09 25.26
N THR A 795 -18.35 23.93 25.10
CA THR A 795 -17.16 23.60 24.30
C THR A 795 -16.41 22.40 24.87
N LEU A 796 -16.20 22.34 26.19
CA LEU A 796 -15.57 21.19 26.85
C LEU A 796 -16.33 19.88 26.58
N ARG A 797 -17.66 19.91 26.69
CA ARG A 797 -18.51 18.73 26.40
C ARG A 797 -18.45 18.30 24.93
N ILE A 798 -18.42 19.25 23.99
CA ILE A 798 -18.27 18.98 22.56
C ILE A 798 -16.90 18.37 22.26
N LEU A 799 -15.82 18.93 22.83
CA LEU A 799 -14.46 18.42 22.67
C LEU A 799 -14.29 17.04 23.29
N ALA A 800 -14.86 16.77 24.48
CA ALA A 800 -14.85 15.46 25.12
C ALA A 800 -15.51 14.37 24.24
N ILE A 801 -16.70 14.65 23.68
CA ILE A 801 -17.38 13.74 22.74
C ILE A 801 -16.53 13.54 21.48
N LEU A 802 -16.02 14.63 20.90
CA LEU A 802 -15.17 14.59 19.71
C LEU A 802 -13.90 13.74 19.94
N HIS A 803 -13.24 13.91 21.09
CA HIS A 803 -12.03 13.16 21.45
C HIS A 803 -12.32 11.66 21.55
N THR A 804 -13.43 11.27 22.18
CA THR A 804 -13.85 9.85 22.26
C THR A 804 -14.16 9.27 20.87
N VAL A 805 -14.79 10.04 19.98
CA VAL A 805 -15.06 9.62 18.59
C VAL A 805 -13.76 9.44 17.79
N ILE A 806 -12.81 10.37 17.90
CA ILE A 806 -11.49 10.24 17.24
C ILE A 806 -10.73 9.04 17.81
N SER A 807 -10.74 8.85 19.14
CA SER A 807 -10.12 7.68 19.80
C SER A 807 -10.66 6.36 19.24
N PHE A 808 -11.98 6.27 19.01
CA PHE A 808 -12.63 5.10 18.43
C PHE A 808 -12.23 4.89 16.95
N PHE A 809 -12.13 5.96 16.15
CA PHE A 809 -11.63 5.87 14.77
C PHE A 809 -10.16 5.45 14.70
N CYS A 810 -9.32 5.82 15.68
CA CYS A 810 -7.94 5.34 15.78
C CYS A 810 -7.87 3.82 15.99
N ILE A 811 -8.76 3.22 16.81
CA ILE A 811 -8.83 1.75 16.97
C ILE A 811 -9.20 1.08 15.64
N ILE A 812 -10.20 1.61 14.92
CA ILE A 812 -10.62 1.06 13.62
C ILE A 812 -9.47 1.18 12.60
N GLY A 813 -8.83 2.34 12.50
CA GLY A 813 -7.67 2.57 11.62
C GLY A 813 -6.52 1.61 11.92
N TYR A 814 -6.20 1.38 13.20
CA TYR A 814 -5.18 0.42 13.61
C TYR A 814 -5.54 -1.03 13.24
N TYR A 815 -6.80 -1.44 13.47
CA TYR A 815 -7.29 -2.77 13.13
C TYR A 815 -7.25 -3.08 11.62
N CYS A 816 -7.27 -2.06 10.77
CA CYS A 816 -7.22 -2.23 9.32
C CYS A 816 -5.82 -2.03 8.72
N LEU A 817 -4.96 -1.22 9.37
CA LEU A 817 -3.60 -0.94 8.88
C LEU A 817 -2.54 -1.88 9.48
N LYS A 818 -2.57 -2.16 10.78
CA LYS A 818 -1.45 -2.83 11.48
C LYS A 818 -1.78 -4.23 11.98
N VAL A 819 -3.02 -4.50 12.40
CA VAL A 819 -3.43 -5.86 12.79
C VAL A 819 -3.22 -6.91 11.68
N PRO A 820 -3.49 -6.65 10.38
CA PRO A 820 -3.23 -7.66 9.33
C PRO A 820 -1.76 -8.09 9.27
N LEU A 821 -0.82 -7.16 9.46
CA LEU A 821 0.62 -7.41 9.49
C LEU A 821 1.04 -8.21 10.74
N VAL A 822 0.46 -7.90 11.91
CA VAL A 822 0.70 -8.68 13.15
C VAL A 822 0.21 -10.13 13.00
N ILE A 823 -0.98 -10.33 12.42
CA ILE A 823 -1.51 -11.67 12.13
C ILE A 823 -0.66 -12.39 11.06
N PHE A 824 -0.22 -11.70 10.01
CA PHE A 824 0.67 -12.27 8.98
C PHE A 824 2.00 -12.77 9.59
N LYS A 825 2.66 -11.95 10.42
CA LYS A 825 3.89 -12.34 11.14
C LYS A 825 3.66 -13.60 11.99
N ARG A 826 2.53 -13.70 12.70
CA ARG A 826 2.23 -14.89 13.53
C ARG A 826 1.85 -16.12 12.72
N GLU A 827 1.01 -16.01 11.68
CA GLU A 827 0.71 -17.15 10.81
C GLU A 827 1.97 -17.66 10.10
N LYS A 828 2.87 -16.77 9.66
CA LYS A 828 4.18 -17.11 9.10
C LYS A 828 5.04 -17.91 10.08
N GLU A 829 5.17 -17.44 11.32
CA GLU A 829 5.92 -18.13 12.37
C GLU A 829 5.36 -19.53 12.64
N VAL A 830 4.03 -19.66 12.77
CA VAL A 830 3.35 -20.94 13.01
C VAL A 830 3.51 -21.91 11.84
N ALA A 831 3.33 -21.42 10.60
CA ALA A 831 3.49 -22.22 9.39
C ALA A 831 4.91 -22.81 9.29
N ARG A 832 5.94 -22.00 9.56
CA ARG A 832 7.34 -22.45 9.52
C ARG A 832 7.70 -23.40 10.64
N LYS A 833 7.28 -23.13 11.88
CA LYS A 833 7.50 -24.04 13.02
C LYS A 833 6.85 -25.41 12.80
N LEU A 834 5.73 -25.45 12.09
CA LEU A 834 5.04 -26.68 11.70
C LEU A 834 5.76 -27.42 10.54
N GLU A 835 6.27 -26.69 9.54
CA GLU A 835 6.89 -27.24 8.33
C GLU A 835 8.37 -27.64 8.52
N PHE A 836 9.18 -26.79 9.15
CA PHE A 836 10.64 -26.98 9.25
C PHE A 836 11.04 -27.64 10.56
N ASP A 837 10.62 -27.08 11.69
CA ASP A 837 10.99 -27.57 13.03
C ASP A 837 10.18 -28.82 13.43
N GLY A 838 8.99 -29.01 12.85
CA GLY A 838 8.07 -30.08 13.21
C GLY A 838 7.41 -29.89 14.58
N LEU A 839 7.42 -28.67 15.12
CA LEU A 839 6.74 -28.32 16.37
C LEU A 839 5.26 -28.72 16.28
N TYR A 840 4.68 -29.15 17.39
CA TYR A 840 3.34 -29.76 17.51
C TYR A 840 3.21 -31.18 16.92
N ILE A 841 4.15 -31.65 16.10
CA ILE A 841 4.14 -33.00 15.49
C ILE A 841 5.16 -33.91 16.15
N THR A 842 6.43 -33.47 16.19
CA THR A 842 7.58 -34.20 16.72
C THR A 842 7.77 -33.88 18.21
N GLU A 843 7.73 -32.60 18.56
CA GLU A 843 7.91 -32.04 19.89
C GLU A 843 6.69 -31.19 20.30
N GLN A 844 6.42 -31.10 21.61
CA GLN A 844 5.39 -30.20 22.15
C GLN A 844 6.02 -28.89 22.64
N PRO A 845 5.37 -27.74 22.46
CA PRO A 845 5.83 -26.49 23.06
C PRO A 845 5.91 -26.61 24.58
N SER A 846 6.88 -25.90 25.18
CA SER A 846 7.04 -25.81 26.64
C SER A 846 5.79 -25.25 27.32
N GLU A 847 5.55 -25.65 28.57
CA GLU A 847 4.40 -25.14 29.34
C GLU A 847 4.50 -23.63 29.61
N ASP A 848 5.72 -23.09 29.67
CA ASP A 848 6.00 -21.66 29.86
C ASP A 848 5.72 -20.80 28.60
N ASP A 849 5.75 -21.37 27.39
CA ASP A 849 5.42 -20.62 26.16
C ASP A 849 3.90 -20.54 25.93
N ILE A 850 3.27 -19.60 26.64
CA ILE A 850 1.85 -19.26 26.51
C ILE A 850 1.47 -18.98 25.04
N LYS A 851 2.37 -18.39 24.23
CA LYS A 851 2.07 -18.06 22.82
C LYS A 851 1.99 -19.34 21.98
N GLY A 852 2.96 -20.24 22.12
CA GLY A 852 2.95 -21.56 21.46
C GLY A 852 1.77 -22.44 21.90
N GLN A 853 1.40 -22.42 23.19
CA GLN A 853 0.19 -23.13 23.64
C GLN A 853 -1.10 -22.56 23.00
N TRP A 854 -1.17 -21.24 22.76
CA TRP A 854 -2.33 -20.60 22.11
C TRP A 854 -2.49 -21.00 20.64
N ASP A 855 -1.40 -21.19 19.90
CA ASP A 855 -1.45 -21.58 18.49
C ASP A 855 -1.99 -23.00 18.25
N ARG A 856 -2.00 -23.86 19.28
CA ARG A 856 -2.66 -25.18 19.22
C ARG A 856 -4.14 -25.07 18.83
N LEU A 857 -4.77 -23.92 19.09
CA LEU A 857 -6.14 -23.62 18.67
C LEU A 857 -6.27 -23.43 17.15
N VAL A 858 -5.27 -22.84 16.48
CA VAL A 858 -5.36 -22.44 15.07
C VAL A 858 -5.03 -23.57 14.09
N ILE A 859 -4.13 -24.49 14.45
CA ILE A 859 -3.65 -25.56 13.57
C ILE A 859 -4.79 -26.46 13.04
N ASN A 860 -5.79 -26.73 13.89
CA ASN A 860 -6.99 -27.54 13.59
C ASN A 860 -8.13 -26.72 12.93
N THR A 861 -7.91 -25.45 12.56
CA THR A 861 -8.94 -24.63 11.90
C THR A 861 -8.93 -24.85 10.40
N GLN A 862 -10.10 -24.87 9.75
CA GLN A 862 -10.16 -25.08 8.29
C GLN A 862 -9.68 -23.84 7.53
N SER A 863 -9.78 -22.65 8.14
CA SER A 863 -9.30 -21.40 7.56
C SER A 863 -7.79 -21.20 7.63
N PHE A 864 -7.05 -21.97 8.43
CA PHE A 864 -5.59 -21.80 8.53
C PHE A 864 -4.85 -22.44 7.34
N PRO A 865 -3.93 -21.73 6.66
CA PRO A 865 -3.64 -20.30 6.80
C PRO A 865 -4.51 -19.41 5.89
N ASN A 866 -4.88 -18.22 6.36
CA ASN A 866 -5.74 -17.30 5.60
C ASN A 866 -5.04 -16.02 5.11
N ASN A 867 -4.20 -15.42 5.95
CA ASN A 867 -3.46 -14.18 5.64
C ASN A 867 -2.06 -14.47 5.10
N TYR A 868 -1.43 -15.57 5.54
CA TYR A 868 -0.17 -16.04 4.98
C TYR A 868 -0.34 -16.49 3.53
N TRP A 869 0.69 -16.26 2.72
CA TRP A 869 0.71 -16.46 1.28
C TRP A 869 0.57 -17.93 0.83
N ASP A 870 1.34 -18.85 1.42
CA ASP A 870 1.30 -20.27 1.13
C ASP A 870 0.10 -20.95 1.81
N LYS A 871 -0.95 -21.16 1.01
CA LYS A 871 -2.19 -21.83 1.41
C LYS A 871 -2.08 -23.36 1.40
N PHE A 872 -0.92 -23.91 1.07
CA PHE A 872 -0.67 -25.34 0.93
C PHE A 872 0.23 -25.94 2.01
N VAL A 873 0.68 -25.16 3.01
CA VAL A 873 1.51 -25.63 4.14
C VAL A 873 1.01 -26.95 4.76
N LYS A 874 -0.31 -27.13 4.96
CA LYS A 874 -0.88 -28.38 5.51
C LYS A 874 -0.60 -29.61 4.64
N ARG A 875 -0.49 -29.45 3.32
CA ARG A 875 -0.12 -30.52 2.39
C ARG A 875 1.37 -30.81 2.47
N LYS A 876 2.22 -29.79 2.43
CA LYS A 876 3.69 -29.95 2.59
C LYS A 876 4.05 -30.68 3.90
N VAL A 877 3.38 -30.32 4.99
CA VAL A 877 3.52 -30.98 6.30
C VAL A 877 3.05 -32.44 6.27
N MET A 878 1.94 -32.73 5.57
CA MET A 878 1.46 -34.10 5.35
C MET A 878 2.47 -34.93 4.54
N ASP A 879 3.04 -34.37 3.47
CA ASP A 879 3.99 -35.07 2.61
C ASP A 879 5.34 -35.31 3.33
N LYS A 880 5.81 -34.33 4.12
CA LYS A 880 7.08 -34.41 4.86
C LYS A 880 7.02 -35.33 6.10
N TYR A 881 5.95 -35.28 6.89
CA TYR A 881 5.86 -35.99 8.18
C TYR A 881 4.86 -37.16 8.20
N GLY A 882 3.93 -37.23 7.24
CA GLY A 882 2.82 -38.19 7.24
C GLY A 882 3.25 -39.65 7.05
N GLU A 883 4.38 -39.90 6.39
CA GLU A 883 4.94 -41.25 6.26
C GLU A 883 5.58 -41.75 7.57
N PHE A 884 6.20 -40.85 8.35
CA PHE A 884 6.90 -41.20 9.59
C PHE A 884 5.97 -41.34 10.81
N TYR A 885 4.99 -40.44 10.95
CA TYR A 885 4.11 -40.38 12.14
C TYR A 885 2.67 -40.85 11.89
N GLY A 886 2.34 -41.23 10.66
CA GLY A 886 1.04 -41.75 10.23
C GLY A 886 0.10 -40.66 9.71
N ARG A 887 -0.26 -40.74 8.42
CA ARG A 887 -1.10 -39.75 7.71
C ARG A 887 -2.43 -39.44 8.42
N ASP A 888 -3.14 -40.45 8.92
CA ASP A 888 -4.41 -40.25 9.65
C ASP A 888 -4.24 -39.35 10.89
N ARG A 889 -3.16 -39.55 11.67
CA ARG A 889 -2.88 -38.80 12.89
C ARG A 889 -2.55 -37.34 12.59
N ILE A 890 -1.77 -37.09 11.54
CA ILE A 890 -1.47 -35.72 11.09
C ILE A 890 -2.71 -35.06 10.49
N SER A 891 -3.54 -35.80 9.74
CA SER A 891 -4.80 -35.28 9.18
C SER A 891 -5.75 -34.78 10.27
N GLU A 892 -5.88 -35.55 11.36
CA GLU A 892 -6.71 -35.17 12.51
C GLU A 892 -6.12 -33.96 13.27
N LEU A 893 -4.81 -33.91 13.46
CA LEU A 893 -4.12 -32.77 14.10
C LEU A 893 -4.30 -31.47 13.30
N LEU A 894 -4.15 -31.52 11.98
CA LEU A 894 -4.28 -30.39 11.06
C LEU A 894 -5.74 -30.03 10.73
N GLY A 895 -6.73 -30.73 11.28
CA GLY A 895 -8.15 -30.49 10.98
C GLY A 895 -8.50 -30.68 9.51
N MET A 896 -7.83 -31.59 8.81
CA MET A 896 -8.09 -31.91 7.41
C MET A 896 -9.23 -32.93 7.31
N ASP A 897 -10.32 -32.56 6.63
CA ASP A 897 -11.41 -33.48 6.32
C ASP A 897 -10.92 -34.62 5.42
N LYS A 898 -11.29 -35.87 5.74
CA LYS A 898 -10.84 -37.05 4.97
C LYS A 898 -11.21 -36.98 3.47
N ALA A 899 -12.35 -36.37 3.16
CA ALA A 899 -12.80 -36.12 1.78
C ALA A 899 -11.93 -35.08 1.01
N ALA A 900 -11.09 -34.31 1.68
CA ALA A 900 -10.12 -33.40 1.05
C ALA A 900 -8.75 -34.07 0.77
N LEU A 901 -8.54 -35.29 1.27
CA LEU A 901 -7.36 -36.11 1.01
C LEU A 901 -7.59 -37.14 -0.12
N ASP A 902 -8.84 -37.45 -0.48
CA ASP A 902 -9.16 -38.28 -1.64
C ASP A 902 -8.98 -37.49 -2.94
N PHE A 903 -7.78 -37.64 -3.54
CA PHE A 903 -7.36 -36.99 -4.79
C PHE A 903 -8.29 -37.25 -6.01
N SER A 904 -9.20 -38.21 -5.94
CA SER A 904 -10.18 -38.49 -6.99
C SER A 904 -11.28 -37.42 -7.11
N ASP A 905 -11.80 -36.92 -5.99
CA ASP A 905 -13.02 -36.08 -5.99
C ASP A 905 -12.75 -34.61 -6.33
N ALA A 906 -11.51 -34.14 -6.14
CA ALA A 906 -11.10 -32.76 -6.39
C ALA A 906 -11.01 -32.39 -7.88
N ARG A 907 -10.91 -33.37 -8.80
CA ARG A 907 -10.80 -33.13 -10.25
C ARG A 907 -12.13 -32.98 -10.97
N GLU A 908 -13.22 -33.57 -10.48
CA GLU A 908 -14.50 -33.59 -11.22
C GLU A 908 -15.48 -32.45 -10.85
N LYS A 909 -15.39 -31.89 -9.64
CA LYS A 909 -16.34 -30.87 -9.17
C LYS A 909 -15.79 -29.46 -9.41
N LYS A 910 -16.16 -28.86 -10.56
CA LYS A 910 -16.26 -27.39 -10.69
C LYS A 910 -16.95 -26.86 -9.43
N LYS A 911 -16.27 -26.04 -8.63
CA LYS A 911 -16.84 -25.46 -7.40
C LYS A 911 -18.21 -24.87 -7.73
N PRO A 912 -19.32 -25.40 -7.19
CA PRO A 912 -20.62 -24.76 -7.39
C PRO A 912 -20.54 -23.37 -6.79
N LYS A 913 -20.97 -22.35 -7.55
CA LYS A 913 -21.15 -21.00 -6.99
C LYS A 913 -22.20 -21.13 -5.88
N LYS A 914 -21.74 -21.08 -4.63
CA LYS A 914 -22.59 -21.18 -3.46
C LYS A 914 -23.20 -19.81 -3.22
N ASP A 915 -24.53 -19.71 -3.29
CA ASP A 915 -25.22 -18.41 -3.28
C ASP A 915 -24.93 -17.63 -1.99
N SER A 916 -24.53 -16.36 -2.16
CA SER A 916 -24.07 -15.50 -1.06
C SER A 916 -25.24 -14.93 -0.25
N SER A 917 -26.07 -15.79 0.33
CA SER A 917 -26.99 -15.36 1.39
C SER A 917 -26.18 -15.09 2.67
N LEU A 918 -26.36 -13.90 3.26
CA LEU A 918 -25.58 -13.46 4.42
C LEU A 918 -25.74 -14.40 5.63
N SER A 919 -26.88 -15.11 5.73
CA SER A 919 -27.14 -16.15 6.73
C SER A 919 -26.29 -17.41 6.52
N ALA A 920 -26.07 -17.84 5.28
CA ALA A 920 -25.14 -18.93 4.98
C ALA A 920 -23.68 -18.52 5.21
N VAL A 921 -23.33 -17.26 4.92
CA VAL A 921 -21.99 -16.71 5.17
C VAL A 921 -21.70 -16.66 6.67
N LEU A 922 -22.59 -16.10 7.49
CA LEU A 922 -22.41 -16.02 8.95
C LEU A 922 -22.30 -17.39 9.62
N ASN A 923 -23.06 -18.39 9.15
CA ASN A 923 -22.96 -19.78 9.63
C ASN A 923 -21.73 -20.54 9.08
N SER A 924 -20.92 -19.94 8.20
CA SER A 924 -19.71 -20.55 7.62
C SER A 924 -18.39 -20.00 8.17
N ILE A 925 -18.44 -19.10 9.14
CA ILE A 925 -17.23 -18.49 9.75
C ILE A 925 -16.62 -19.46 10.77
N ASP A 926 -15.32 -19.74 10.63
CA ASP A 926 -14.56 -20.51 11.62
C ASP A 926 -14.36 -19.70 12.92
N VAL A 927 -15.21 -19.99 13.92
CA VAL A 927 -15.20 -19.31 15.23
C VAL A 927 -13.90 -19.58 16.01
N LYS A 928 -13.27 -20.75 15.84
CA LYS A 928 -11.98 -21.07 16.50
C LYS A 928 -10.88 -20.17 15.93
N TYR A 929 -10.82 -20.01 14.61
CA TYR A 929 -9.86 -19.11 13.95
C TYR A 929 -10.05 -17.65 14.41
N GLN A 930 -11.30 -17.16 14.48
CA GLN A 930 -11.56 -15.80 14.97
C GLN A 930 -11.20 -15.63 16.46
N MET A 931 -11.42 -16.65 17.30
CA MET A 931 -11.02 -16.63 18.70
C MET A 931 -9.49 -16.57 18.87
N TRP A 932 -8.75 -17.38 18.10
CA TRP A 932 -7.28 -17.30 18.07
C TRP A 932 -6.81 -15.90 17.63
N LYS A 933 -7.37 -15.38 16.53
CA LYS A 933 -7.06 -14.05 15.98
C LYS A 933 -7.28 -12.93 17.00
N LEU A 934 -8.41 -12.96 17.72
CA LEU A 934 -8.70 -12.00 18.80
C LEU A 934 -7.68 -12.12 19.94
N GLY A 935 -7.29 -13.34 20.33
CA GLY A 935 -6.23 -13.56 21.30
C GLY A 935 -4.91 -12.90 20.88
N VAL A 936 -4.46 -13.10 19.64
CA VAL A 936 -3.25 -12.46 19.11
C VAL A 936 -3.36 -10.93 19.15
N VAL A 937 -4.50 -10.35 18.75
CA VAL A 937 -4.75 -8.90 18.82
C VAL A 937 -4.70 -8.37 20.26
N PHE A 938 -5.25 -9.09 21.24
CA PHE A 938 -5.18 -8.70 22.65
C PHE A 938 -3.80 -8.94 23.28
N THR A 939 -2.90 -9.70 22.66
CA THR A 939 -1.49 -9.81 23.10
C THR A 939 -0.57 -8.74 22.51
N ASP A 940 -1.03 -7.94 21.55
CA ASP A 940 -0.23 -6.83 21.01
C ASP A 940 -0.24 -5.61 21.95
N ASN A 941 0.96 -5.18 22.36
CA ASN A 941 1.17 -4.04 23.23
C ASN A 941 0.64 -2.73 22.62
N SER A 942 0.70 -2.57 21.29
CA SER A 942 0.26 -1.34 20.62
C SER A 942 -1.27 -1.21 20.61
N PHE A 943 -1.97 -2.31 20.36
CA PHE A 943 -3.42 -2.40 20.44
C PHE A 943 -3.91 -2.23 21.88
N LEU A 944 -3.28 -2.88 22.86
CA LEU A 944 -3.60 -2.70 24.28
C LEU A 944 -3.46 -1.24 24.72
N TYR A 945 -2.41 -0.55 24.29
CA TYR A 945 -2.22 0.88 24.54
C TYR A 945 -3.36 1.73 23.97
N LEU A 946 -3.78 1.50 22.72
CA LEU A 946 -4.89 2.21 22.09
C LEU A 946 -6.25 1.88 22.72
N ALA A 947 -6.47 0.64 23.16
CA ALA A 947 -7.66 0.22 23.88
C ALA A 947 -7.76 0.88 25.27
N TRP A 948 -6.63 1.00 25.98
CA TRP A 948 -6.52 1.75 27.24
C TRP A 948 -6.79 3.24 27.04
N TYR A 949 -6.20 3.85 26.00
CA TYR A 949 -6.44 5.24 25.63
C TYR A 949 -7.94 5.52 25.39
N MET A 950 -8.61 4.67 24.62
CA MET A 950 -10.07 4.77 24.40
C MET A 950 -10.86 4.55 25.70
N THR A 951 -10.45 3.62 26.55
CA THR A 951 -11.09 3.39 27.86
C THR A 951 -11.02 4.64 28.73
N MET A 952 -9.88 5.33 28.77
CA MET A 952 -9.74 6.62 29.44
C MET A 952 -10.62 7.71 28.81
N SER A 953 -10.82 7.69 27.48
CA SER A 953 -11.74 8.63 26.80
C SER A 953 -13.21 8.40 27.19
N VAL A 954 -13.59 7.16 27.55
CA VAL A 954 -14.93 6.85 28.08
C VAL A 954 -15.05 7.27 29.55
N LEU A 955 -14.03 7.00 30.38
CA LEU A 955 -13.98 7.45 31.78
C LEU A 955 -13.98 8.99 31.91
N GLY A 956 -13.43 9.70 30.91
CA GLY A 956 -13.50 11.16 30.79
C GLY A 956 -14.91 11.74 30.82
N HIS A 957 -15.94 11.00 30.39
CA HIS A 957 -17.34 11.45 30.49
C HIS A 957 -17.93 11.29 31.90
N TYR A 958 -17.36 10.42 32.74
CA TYR A 958 -17.74 10.31 34.15
C TYR A 958 -17.05 11.39 34.98
N ASN A 959 -15.76 11.64 34.72
CA ASN A 959 -15.02 12.74 35.33
C ASN A 959 -14.00 13.31 34.34
N ASN A 960 -14.14 14.61 34.02
CA ASN A 960 -13.32 15.27 33.00
C ASN A 960 -11.81 15.21 33.30
N PHE A 961 -11.40 15.06 34.56
CA PHE A 961 -9.97 14.94 34.92
C PHE A 961 -9.28 13.69 34.33
N PHE A 962 -10.01 12.64 33.91
CA PHE A 962 -9.39 11.51 33.20
C PHE A 962 -8.80 11.91 31.84
N PHE A 963 -9.22 13.03 31.24
CA PHE A 963 -8.59 13.55 30.02
C PHE A 963 -7.13 14.02 30.21
N ALA A 964 -6.68 14.20 31.46
CA ALA A 964 -5.27 14.47 31.76
C ALA A 964 -4.35 13.27 31.49
N ALA A 965 -4.88 12.04 31.61
CA ALA A 965 -4.10 10.83 31.34
C ALA A 965 -3.71 10.70 29.86
N HIS A 966 -4.54 11.19 28.93
CA HIS A 966 -4.25 11.19 27.49
C HIS A 966 -3.05 12.06 27.12
N LEU A 967 -2.70 13.04 27.95
CA LEU A 967 -1.53 13.90 27.72
C LEU A 967 -0.20 13.12 27.84
N LEU A 968 -0.21 11.94 28.48
CA LEU A 968 0.95 11.05 28.50
C LEU A 968 1.29 10.44 27.12
N ASP A 969 0.37 10.48 26.13
CA ASP A 969 0.67 10.03 24.75
C ASP A 969 1.74 10.89 24.07
N ILE A 970 2.01 12.11 24.56
CA ILE A 970 3.16 12.93 24.12
C ILE A 970 4.47 12.13 24.26
N ALA A 971 4.67 11.47 25.41
CA ALA A 971 5.91 10.76 25.72
C ALA A 971 6.14 9.55 24.78
N MET A 972 5.06 8.90 24.34
CA MET A 972 5.11 7.78 23.40
C MET A 972 5.11 8.21 21.93
N GLY A 973 4.51 9.37 21.64
CA GLY A 973 4.35 9.92 20.29
C GLY A 973 5.65 10.45 19.69
N PHE A 974 6.46 11.18 20.46
CA PHE A 974 7.74 11.72 19.97
C PHE A 974 8.90 10.73 20.16
N LYS A 975 9.71 10.55 19.10
CA LYS A 975 10.85 9.60 19.07
C LYS A 975 11.88 9.90 20.18
N THR A 976 12.21 11.17 20.39
CA THR A 976 13.15 11.63 21.43
C THR A 976 12.67 11.33 22.85
N LEU A 977 11.41 11.62 23.17
CA LEU A 977 10.82 11.31 24.47
C LEU A 977 10.70 9.80 24.70
N ARG A 978 10.44 9.01 23.66
CA ARG A 978 10.46 7.54 23.74
C ARG A 978 11.85 7.02 24.10
N THR A 979 12.92 7.57 23.53
CA THR A 979 14.31 7.21 23.88
C THR A 979 14.62 7.55 25.34
N ILE A 980 14.16 8.70 25.83
CA ILE A 980 14.29 9.10 27.25
C ILE A 980 13.52 8.15 28.18
N LEU A 981 12.32 7.72 27.81
CA LEU A 981 11.59 6.70 28.58
C LEU A 981 12.31 5.34 28.53
N SER A 982 12.87 4.99 27.37
CA SER A 982 13.59 3.75 27.13
C SER A 982 14.79 3.60 28.07
N SER A 983 15.59 4.66 28.29
CA SER A 983 16.76 4.61 29.17
C SER A 983 16.40 4.21 30.60
N VAL A 984 15.29 4.73 31.14
CA VAL A 984 14.80 4.37 32.48
C VAL A 984 14.26 2.94 32.50
N THR A 985 13.62 2.48 31.43
CA THR A 985 13.08 1.10 31.37
C THR A 985 14.14 0.02 31.10
N HIS A 986 15.24 0.34 30.42
CA HIS A 986 16.32 -0.58 30.08
C HIS A 986 16.90 -1.24 31.34
N ASN A 987 17.39 -0.40 32.26
CA ASN A 987 17.90 -0.81 33.56
C ASN A 987 16.79 -0.97 34.62
N GLY A 988 15.51 -1.04 34.22
CA GLY A 988 14.36 -1.05 35.13
C GLY A 988 14.37 -2.19 36.15
N LYS A 989 14.86 -3.39 35.77
CA LYS A 989 15.05 -4.52 36.70
C LYS A 989 16.05 -4.18 37.82
N GLN A 990 17.18 -3.57 37.46
CA GLN A 990 18.23 -3.16 38.40
C GLN A 990 17.72 -2.01 39.30
N LEU A 991 17.00 -1.05 38.73
CA LEU A 991 16.40 0.07 39.45
C LEU A 991 15.42 -0.40 40.54
N VAL A 992 14.50 -1.32 40.21
CA VAL A 992 13.55 -1.89 41.18
C VAL A 992 14.27 -2.66 42.30
N LEU A 993 15.29 -3.44 41.97
CA LEU A 993 16.12 -4.13 42.98
C LEU A 993 16.88 -3.15 43.89
N THR A 994 17.36 -2.04 43.34
CA THR A 994 18.07 -0.98 44.08
C THR A 994 17.12 -0.23 45.02
N VAL A 995 15.91 0.08 44.58
CA VAL A 995 14.85 0.64 45.45
C VAL A 995 14.43 -0.36 46.53
N GLY A 996 14.42 -1.67 46.22
CA GLY A 996 14.23 -2.72 47.22
C GLY A 996 15.32 -2.73 48.29
N LEU A 997 16.59 -2.61 47.89
CA LEU A 997 17.72 -2.48 48.82
C LEU A 997 17.60 -1.22 49.70
N LEU A 998 17.23 -0.08 49.12
CA LEU A 998 16.95 1.17 49.84
C LEU A 998 15.88 0.97 50.93
N ALA A 999 14.74 0.35 50.59
CA ALA A 999 13.68 0.06 51.56
C ALA A 999 14.16 -0.84 52.71
N VAL A 1000 14.97 -1.87 52.43
CA VAL A 1000 15.55 -2.77 53.45
C VAL A 1000 16.54 -2.04 54.36
N VAL A 1001 17.41 -1.18 53.81
CA VAL A 1001 18.36 -0.38 54.58
C VAL A 1001 17.61 0.61 55.50
N VAL A 1002 16.63 1.33 54.98
CA VAL A 1002 15.82 2.27 55.77
C VAL A 1002 15.01 1.53 56.85
N TYR A 1003 14.50 0.32 56.56
CA TYR A 1003 13.85 -0.53 57.57
C TYR A 1003 14.79 -0.91 58.71
N LEU A 1004 16.04 -1.28 58.42
CA LEU A 1004 17.04 -1.58 59.45
C LEU A 1004 17.32 -0.38 60.36
N TYR A 1005 17.52 0.81 59.78
CA TYR A 1005 17.66 2.06 60.53
C TYR A 1005 16.41 2.38 61.36
N THR A 1006 15.22 2.12 60.83
CA THR A 1006 13.94 2.27 61.57
C THR A 1006 13.88 1.37 62.80
N VAL A 1007 14.27 0.09 62.68
CA VAL A 1007 14.25 -0.84 63.82
C VAL A 1007 15.23 -0.40 64.92
N VAL A 1008 16.39 0.17 64.55
CA VAL A 1008 17.32 0.77 65.51
C VAL A 1008 16.71 2.01 66.17
N ALA A 1009 16.13 2.93 65.39
CA ALA A 1009 15.47 4.13 65.90
C ALA A 1009 14.30 3.81 66.84
N PHE A 1010 13.45 2.86 66.48
CA PHE A 1010 12.26 2.47 67.24
C PHE A 1010 12.62 1.85 68.61
N ASN A 1011 13.69 1.06 68.69
CA ASN A 1011 14.09 0.41 69.94
C ASN A 1011 14.98 1.29 70.84
N PHE A 1012 15.86 2.11 70.26
CA PHE A 1012 16.87 2.85 71.03
C PHE A 1012 16.64 4.37 71.07
N PHE A 1013 16.08 4.96 70.01
CA PHE A 1013 15.97 6.42 69.87
C PHE A 1013 14.54 6.97 69.90
N ARG A 1014 13.53 6.15 70.24
CA ARG A 1014 12.10 6.53 70.27
C ARG A 1014 11.80 7.85 71.00
N LYS A 1015 12.55 8.17 72.07
CA LYS A 1015 12.43 9.43 72.83
C LYS A 1015 12.61 10.68 71.97
N PHE A 1016 13.48 10.66 70.96
CA PHE A 1016 13.84 11.81 70.12
C PHE A 1016 12.82 12.11 69.00
N TYR A 1017 11.92 11.18 68.69
CA TYR A 1017 10.92 11.32 67.62
C TYR A 1017 9.62 12.00 68.09
N ASN A 1018 9.67 12.66 69.25
CA ASN A 1018 8.52 13.24 69.94
C ASN A 1018 8.51 14.76 69.82
N LYS A 1019 8.20 15.30 68.63
CA LYS A 1019 8.00 16.75 68.49
C LYS A 1019 6.84 17.18 69.41
N SER A 1020 7.16 17.91 70.48
CA SER A 1020 6.15 18.51 71.35
C SER A 1020 5.67 19.82 70.75
N GLU A 1021 4.60 19.78 69.96
CA GLU A 1021 3.82 20.98 69.63
C GLU A 1021 3.01 21.41 70.88
N ASP A 1022 2.78 22.71 71.04
CA ASP A 1022 2.42 23.33 72.33
C ASP A 1022 1.16 22.73 73.02
N GLY A 1023 1.39 21.93 74.05
CA GLY A 1023 0.46 21.76 75.18
C GLY A 1023 -0.58 20.63 75.10
N ASP A 1024 -0.86 20.04 73.95
CA ASP A 1024 -1.81 18.91 73.80
C ASP A 1024 -1.26 17.79 72.90
N THR A 1025 -1.35 16.54 73.40
CA THR A 1025 -0.95 15.25 72.78
C THR A 1025 0.30 15.25 71.85
N PRO A 1026 1.46 14.73 72.28
CA PRO A 1026 2.64 14.66 71.42
C PRO A 1026 2.38 13.81 70.16
N ASP A 1027 2.82 14.30 69.00
CA ASP A 1027 2.73 13.60 67.71
C ASP A 1027 3.89 12.59 67.59
N MET A 1028 3.79 11.50 68.36
CA MET A 1028 4.85 10.52 68.57
C MET A 1028 5.05 9.64 67.32
N LYS A 1029 5.99 10.03 66.44
CA LYS A 1029 6.21 9.38 65.13
C LYS A 1029 6.67 7.92 65.21
N CYS A 1030 7.22 7.50 66.36
CA CYS A 1030 7.73 6.14 66.57
C CYS A 1030 7.04 5.38 67.72
N ASP A 1031 5.73 5.60 67.91
CA ASP A 1031 4.91 4.74 68.78
C ASP A 1031 4.51 3.43 68.09
N ASP A 1032 4.06 3.50 66.84
CA ASP A 1032 3.83 2.35 65.97
C ASP A 1032 5.01 2.13 65.02
N MET A 1033 5.45 0.87 64.87
CA MET A 1033 6.58 0.51 63.99
C MET A 1033 6.33 0.92 62.53
N LEU A 1034 5.08 0.81 62.04
CA LEU A 1034 4.72 1.22 60.68
C LEU A 1034 4.79 2.74 60.50
N THR A 1035 4.33 3.50 61.49
CA THR A 1035 4.40 4.98 61.49
C THR A 1035 5.85 5.45 61.52
N CYS A 1036 6.69 4.80 62.33
CA CYS A 1036 8.13 5.05 62.40
C CYS A 1036 8.81 4.78 61.04
N TYR A 1037 8.51 3.64 60.41
CA TYR A 1037 9.05 3.28 59.09
C TYR A 1037 8.60 4.24 57.99
N MET A 1038 7.31 4.58 57.95
CA MET A 1038 6.78 5.56 57.00
C MET A 1038 7.39 6.95 57.19
N PHE A 1039 7.68 7.36 58.43
CA PHE A 1039 8.41 8.60 58.70
C PHE A 1039 9.84 8.57 58.12
N HIS A 1040 10.59 7.49 58.32
CA HIS A 1040 11.92 7.34 57.74
C HIS A 1040 11.88 7.31 56.19
N MET A 1041 10.89 6.64 55.59
CA MET A 1041 10.70 6.55 54.13
C MET A 1041 10.13 7.82 53.47
N TYR A 1042 9.43 8.68 54.22
CA TYR A 1042 8.84 9.92 53.67
C TYR A 1042 9.68 11.17 53.96
N VAL A 1043 10.33 11.21 55.13
CA VAL A 1043 11.15 12.34 55.59
C VAL A 1043 12.63 12.00 55.42
N GLY A 1044 13.08 10.90 56.02
CA GLY A 1044 14.51 10.54 56.06
C GLY A 1044 15.19 10.46 54.69
N VAL A 1045 14.58 9.79 53.71
CA VAL A 1045 15.15 9.68 52.34
C VAL A 1045 14.95 10.93 51.47
N ARG A 1046 14.10 11.86 51.90
CA ARG A 1046 13.69 13.06 51.14
C ARG A 1046 14.37 14.33 51.65
N ALA A 1047 14.76 14.37 52.91
CA ALA A 1047 15.56 15.42 53.51
C ALA A 1047 17.01 15.36 52.97
N GLY A 1048 17.50 16.50 52.47
CA GLY A 1048 18.79 16.58 51.79
C GLY A 1048 20.01 16.31 52.69
N GLY A 1049 19.91 16.55 54.01
CA GLY A 1049 20.91 16.18 55.01
C GLY A 1049 20.65 14.84 55.71
N GLY A 1050 19.64 14.09 55.29
CA GLY A 1050 19.20 12.86 55.95
C GLY A 1050 18.27 13.11 57.14
N ILE A 1051 18.11 12.11 58.01
CA ILE A 1051 17.04 12.13 59.02
C ILE A 1051 17.31 13.05 60.23
N GLY A 1052 18.57 13.48 60.43
CA GLY A 1052 18.95 14.41 61.50
C GLY A 1052 18.34 15.81 61.37
N ASP A 1053 18.01 16.25 60.15
CA ASP A 1053 17.45 17.59 59.88
C ASP A 1053 16.05 17.82 60.49
N GLU A 1054 15.34 16.74 60.82
CA GLU A 1054 13.90 16.76 61.17
C GLU A 1054 13.60 16.18 62.56
N ILE A 1055 14.63 15.84 63.32
CA ILE A 1055 14.57 15.26 64.67
C ILE A 1055 15.20 16.26 65.65
N GLU A 1056 14.84 16.18 66.94
CA GLU A 1056 15.40 17.05 67.97
C GLU A 1056 16.92 16.87 68.14
N ASP A 1057 17.60 17.97 68.49
CA ASP A 1057 19.06 18.03 68.67
C ASP A 1057 19.52 17.05 69.77
N PRO A 1058 20.49 16.14 69.51
CA PRO A 1058 21.00 15.20 70.51
C PRO A 1058 21.75 15.82 71.69
N ALA A 1059 22.10 17.11 71.64
CA ALA A 1059 22.95 17.76 72.63
C ALA A 1059 22.44 17.63 74.08
N GLY A 1060 23.18 16.86 74.91
CA GLY A 1060 22.92 16.74 76.36
C GLY A 1060 22.11 15.51 76.81
N ASP A 1061 21.84 14.53 75.94
CA ASP A 1061 21.28 13.23 76.33
C ASP A 1061 22.35 12.12 76.44
N GLU A 1062 22.11 11.07 77.23
CA GLU A 1062 23.07 9.97 77.45
C GLU A 1062 23.47 9.24 76.15
N TYR A 1063 22.65 9.34 75.10
CA TYR A 1063 22.87 8.69 73.80
C TYR A 1063 23.47 9.60 72.71
N GLU A 1064 23.91 10.82 73.02
CA GLU A 1064 24.40 11.84 72.07
C GLU A 1064 25.37 11.26 71.00
N ILE A 1065 26.43 10.57 71.44
CA ILE A 1065 27.44 9.98 70.54
C ILE A 1065 26.83 8.92 69.61
N TYR A 1066 25.94 8.08 70.12
CA TYR A 1066 25.29 7.04 69.33
C TYR A 1066 24.29 7.62 68.32
N ARG A 1067 23.62 8.72 68.68
CA ARG A 1067 22.68 9.44 67.82
C ARG A 1067 23.41 10.15 66.66
N ILE A 1068 24.54 10.81 66.94
CA ILE A 1068 25.41 11.42 65.90
C ILE A 1068 25.92 10.36 64.90
N ILE A 1069 26.37 9.20 65.40
CA ILE A 1069 26.82 8.09 64.53
C ILE A 1069 25.66 7.57 63.67
N PHE A 1070 24.46 7.42 64.24
CA PHE A 1070 23.27 7.00 63.50
C PHE A 1070 22.94 7.98 62.36
N ASP A 1071 22.90 9.29 62.62
CA ASP A 1071 22.53 10.27 61.59
C ASP A 1071 23.59 10.40 60.49
N ILE A 1072 24.88 10.41 60.83
CA ILE A 1072 25.98 10.46 59.84
C ILE A 1072 26.00 9.21 58.97
N THR A 1073 25.82 8.02 59.56
CA THR A 1073 25.80 6.77 58.78
C THR A 1073 24.54 6.65 57.93
N PHE A 1074 23.37 7.08 58.43
CA PHE A 1074 22.16 7.18 57.64
C PHE A 1074 22.36 8.11 56.42
N PHE A 1075 22.85 9.34 56.64
CA PHE A 1075 23.15 10.29 55.56
C PHE A 1075 24.11 9.69 54.52
N PHE A 1076 25.21 9.09 54.96
CA PHE A 1076 26.22 8.52 54.04
C PHE A 1076 25.68 7.34 53.22
N PHE A 1077 25.05 6.35 53.85
CA PHE A 1077 24.58 5.16 53.13
C PHE A 1077 23.33 5.43 52.31
N VAL A 1078 22.36 6.19 52.83
CA VAL A 1078 21.07 6.41 52.17
C VAL A 1078 21.15 7.56 51.17
N ILE A 1079 21.62 8.74 51.58
CA ILE A 1079 21.61 9.94 50.74
C ILE A 1079 22.82 9.98 49.80
N VAL A 1080 24.05 9.79 50.32
CA VAL A 1080 25.26 9.93 49.49
C VAL A 1080 25.48 8.73 48.57
N ILE A 1081 25.25 7.49 49.06
CA ILE A 1081 25.48 6.27 48.25
C ILE A 1081 24.23 5.84 47.48
N LEU A 1082 23.13 5.49 48.14
CA LEU A 1082 22.02 4.82 47.46
C LEU A 1082 21.28 5.72 46.44
N LEU A 1083 21.06 7.01 46.75
CA LEU A 1083 20.50 7.93 45.74
C LEU A 1083 21.47 8.18 44.57
N ALA A 1084 22.78 8.25 44.81
CA ALA A 1084 23.78 8.41 43.75
C ALA A 1084 23.87 7.17 42.84
N ILE A 1085 23.70 5.96 43.38
CA ILE A 1085 23.59 4.73 42.57
C ILE A 1085 22.34 4.79 41.67
N ILE A 1086 21.19 5.20 42.21
CA ILE A 1086 19.94 5.36 41.42
C ILE A 1086 20.13 6.37 40.29
N GLN A 1087 20.77 7.52 40.53
CA GLN A 1087 21.10 8.49 39.50
C GLN A 1087 22.11 7.93 38.48
N GLY A 1088 23.15 7.23 38.96
CA GLY A 1088 24.20 6.64 38.13
C GLY A 1088 23.65 5.64 37.11
N LEU A 1089 22.76 4.73 37.54
CA LEU A 1089 22.12 3.74 36.65
C LEU A 1089 21.31 4.36 35.50
N ILE A 1090 20.78 5.57 35.68
CA ILE A 1090 20.05 6.31 34.64
C ILE A 1090 21.03 6.96 33.66
N ILE A 1091 22.14 7.53 34.16
CA ILE A 1091 23.18 8.14 33.32
C ILE A 1091 23.87 7.06 32.46
N ASP A 1092 24.15 5.90 33.05
CA ASP A 1092 24.76 4.74 32.38
C ASP A 1092 23.89 4.26 31.20
N ALA A 1093 22.58 4.15 31.40
CA ALA A 1093 21.62 3.79 30.34
C ALA A 1093 21.56 4.81 29.19
N PHE A 1094 21.85 6.09 29.44
CA PHE A 1094 21.96 7.09 28.36
C PHE A 1094 23.28 6.97 27.59
N GLY A 1095 24.35 6.52 28.23
CA GLY A 1095 25.61 6.18 27.56
C GLY A 1095 25.42 4.97 26.64
N GLU A 1096 24.93 3.86 27.20
CA GLU A 1096 24.72 2.61 26.48
C GLU A 1096 23.81 2.77 25.23
N LEU A 1097 22.68 3.47 25.34
CA LEU A 1097 21.78 3.73 24.21
C LEU A 1097 22.37 4.66 23.13
N ARG A 1098 23.39 5.45 23.47
CA ARG A 1098 24.15 6.26 22.51
C ARG A 1098 25.21 5.42 21.82
N ASP A 1099 25.95 4.63 22.58
CA ASP A 1099 27.01 3.77 22.05
C ASP A 1099 26.43 2.72 21.08
N GLN A 1100 25.24 2.18 21.37
CA GLN A 1100 24.47 1.35 20.43
C GLN A 1100 24.12 2.07 19.12
N GLN A 1101 23.76 3.36 19.16
CA GLN A 1101 23.45 4.13 17.95
C GLN A 1101 24.71 4.44 17.12
N GLU A 1102 25.83 4.76 17.77
CA GLU A 1102 27.10 4.97 17.08
C GLU A 1102 27.61 3.67 16.46
N GLN A 1103 27.53 2.55 17.17
CA GLN A 1103 27.91 1.23 16.65
C GLN A 1103 27.12 0.86 15.39
N VAL A 1104 25.81 1.11 15.35
CA VAL A 1104 24.98 0.84 14.15
C VAL A 1104 25.38 1.72 12.97
N LYS A 1105 25.83 2.96 13.21
CA LYS A 1105 26.34 3.85 12.17
C LYS A 1105 27.71 3.37 11.67
N GLU A 1106 28.66 3.14 12.57
CA GLU A 1106 30.00 2.63 12.27
C GLU A 1106 29.94 1.32 11.49
N ASP A 1107 29.04 0.38 11.86
CA ASP A 1107 28.88 -0.89 11.15
C ASP A 1107 28.46 -0.73 9.69
N MET A 1108 27.62 0.26 9.37
CA MET A 1108 27.17 0.54 8.00
C MET A 1108 28.20 1.32 7.18
N GLU A 1109 29.08 2.09 7.82
CA GLU A 1109 30.17 2.84 7.17
C GLU A 1109 31.44 1.99 6.97
N THR A 1110 31.66 0.97 7.82
CA THR A 1110 32.89 0.16 7.82
C THR A 1110 32.79 -1.18 7.10
N LYS A 1111 31.62 -1.82 7.00
CA LYS A 1111 31.49 -3.13 6.33
C LYS A 1111 30.21 -3.26 5.51
N CYS A 1112 30.28 -4.03 4.42
CA CYS A 1112 29.09 -4.33 3.64
C CYS A 1112 28.15 -5.27 4.42
N PHE A 1113 26.85 -4.93 4.49
CA PHE A 1113 25.87 -5.74 5.23
C PHE A 1113 25.77 -7.17 4.68
N ILE A 1114 25.88 -7.36 3.36
CA ILE A 1114 25.67 -8.66 2.69
C ILE A 1114 26.92 -9.54 2.76
N CYS A 1115 28.05 -9.10 2.21
CA CYS A 1115 29.27 -9.93 2.16
C CYS A 1115 30.15 -9.85 3.41
N GLY A 1116 29.99 -8.84 4.27
CA GLY A 1116 30.80 -8.66 5.48
C GLY A 1116 32.24 -8.18 5.21
N ILE A 1117 32.60 -7.88 3.95
CA ILE A 1117 33.91 -7.32 3.60
C ILE A 1117 33.95 -5.84 4.04
N GLY A 1118 35.09 -5.43 4.62
CA GLY A 1118 35.33 -4.06 5.08
C GLY A 1118 35.60 -3.05 3.95
N ASN A 1119 35.30 -1.78 4.20
CA ASN A 1119 35.55 -0.66 3.30
C ASN A 1119 37.03 -0.54 2.88
N ASP A 1120 37.97 -0.80 3.80
CA ASP A 1120 39.43 -0.87 3.58
C ASP A 1120 39.84 -1.63 2.30
N TYR A 1121 39.12 -2.71 1.95
CA TYR A 1121 39.40 -3.47 0.74
C TYR A 1121 38.92 -2.74 -0.52
N PHE A 1122 37.69 -2.24 -0.50
CA PHE A 1122 37.05 -1.62 -1.66
C PHE A 1122 37.64 -0.26 -2.00
N ASP A 1123 38.02 0.53 -1.00
CA ASP A 1123 38.56 1.89 -1.16
C ASP A 1123 40.02 1.91 -1.66
N THR A 1124 40.58 0.73 -1.98
CA THR A 1124 41.71 0.59 -2.93
C THR A 1124 41.41 1.27 -4.28
N VAL A 1125 40.13 1.36 -4.67
CA VAL A 1125 39.64 2.20 -5.77
C VAL A 1125 38.83 3.38 -5.20
N PRO A 1126 39.00 4.61 -5.72
CA PRO A 1126 38.24 5.77 -5.25
C PRO A 1126 36.72 5.53 -5.32
N HIS A 1127 36.01 5.81 -4.22
CA HIS A 1127 34.57 5.55 -4.05
C HIS A 1127 34.17 4.08 -4.24
N GLY A 1128 35.09 3.14 -4.01
CA GLY A 1128 34.86 1.71 -4.17
C GLY A 1128 33.77 1.19 -3.24
N PHE A 1129 33.79 1.55 -1.95
CA PHE A 1129 32.79 1.08 -0.98
C PHE A 1129 31.38 1.65 -1.25
N GLU A 1130 31.29 2.92 -1.63
CA GLU A 1130 30.03 3.56 -2.02
C GLU A 1130 29.45 2.93 -3.29
N THR A 1131 30.30 2.67 -4.30
CA THR A 1131 29.88 1.97 -5.52
C THR A 1131 29.40 0.56 -5.22
N HIS A 1132 30.12 -0.19 -4.37
CA HIS A 1132 29.75 -1.54 -3.96
C HIS A 1132 28.39 -1.58 -3.24
N THR A 1133 28.16 -0.68 -2.28
CA THR A 1133 26.90 -0.65 -1.49
C THR A 1133 25.69 -0.13 -2.27
N LEU A 1134 25.88 0.78 -3.23
CA LEU A 1134 24.79 1.33 -4.05
C LEU A 1134 24.47 0.50 -5.30
N GLN A 1135 25.48 -0.08 -5.97
CA GLN A 1135 25.30 -0.75 -7.26
C GLN A 1135 25.35 -2.28 -7.18
N GLU A 1136 26.22 -2.87 -6.36
CA GLU A 1136 26.41 -4.33 -6.30
C GLU A 1136 25.57 -4.98 -5.19
N HIS A 1137 25.81 -4.61 -3.93
CA HIS A 1137 25.20 -5.23 -2.74
C HIS A 1137 24.12 -4.34 -2.10
N ASN A 1138 23.29 -3.73 -2.94
CA ASN A 1138 22.21 -2.86 -2.49
C ASN A 1138 21.08 -3.67 -1.82
N LEU A 1139 20.84 -3.40 -0.54
CA LEU A 1139 19.77 -4.01 0.27
C LEU A 1139 18.38 -3.97 -0.39
N ALA A 1140 18.08 -2.91 -1.14
CA ALA A 1140 16.80 -2.76 -1.83
C ALA A 1140 16.66 -3.73 -3.02
N ASN A 1141 17.76 -4.02 -3.72
CA ASN A 1141 17.74 -4.90 -4.89
C ASN A 1141 17.40 -6.34 -4.51
N TYR A 1142 17.89 -6.85 -3.37
CA TYR A 1142 17.49 -8.18 -2.87
C TYR A 1142 15.99 -8.27 -2.55
N LEU A 1143 15.38 -7.19 -2.01
CA LEU A 1143 13.92 -7.12 -1.82
C LEU A 1143 13.19 -7.10 -3.17
N PHE A 1144 13.62 -6.25 -4.10
CA PHE A 1144 12.99 -6.16 -5.43
C PHE A 1144 13.15 -7.46 -6.24
N PHE A 1145 14.26 -8.18 -6.09
CA PHE A 1145 14.47 -9.48 -6.71
C PHE A 1145 13.50 -10.53 -6.14
N LEU A 1146 13.30 -10.57 -4.81
CA LEU A 1146 12.30 -11.45 -4.22
C LEU A 1146 10.89 -11.11 -4.73
N MET A 1147 10.55 -9.82 -4.84
CA MET A 1147 9.28 -9.37 -5.45
C MET A 1147 9.17 -9.76 -6.93
N TYR A 1148 10.27 -9.69 -7.69
CA TYR A 1148 10.32 -10.09 -9.09
C TYR A 1148 10.03 -11.59 -9.25
N LEU A 1149 10.69 -12.44 -8.47
CA LEU A 1149 10.44 -13.89 -8.47
C LEU A 1149 8.98 -14.24 -8.12
N ILE A 1150 8.38 -13.58 -7.11
CA ILE A 1150 7.00 -13.85 -6.68
C ILE A 1150 5.95 -13.48 -7.75
N ASN A 1151 6.22 -12.45 -8.55
CA ASN A 1151 5.30 -11.96 -9.58
C ASN A 1151 5.53 -12.60 -10.96
N LYS A 1152 6.55 -13.46 -11.10
CA LYS A 1152 6.93 -14.13 -12.35
C LYS A 1152 6.43 -15.58 -12.32
N ASP A 1153 5.92 -16.06 -13.46
CA ASP A 1153 5.47 -17.44 -13.58
C ASP A 1153 6.65 -18.42 -13.52
N GLU A 1154 6.45 -19.58 -12.89
CA GLU A 1154 7.51 -20.56 -12.59
C GLU A 1154 8.17 -21.15 -13.85
N THR A 1155 7.46 -21.13 -14.99
CA THR A 1155 7.98 -21.54 -16.31
C THR A 1155 8.89 -20.51 -16.96
N GLU A 1156 8.79 -19.23 -16.59
CA GLU A 1156 9.58 -18.14 -17.18
C GLU A 1156 10.89 -17.88 -16.40
N HIS A 1157 11.13 -18.63 -15.31
CA HIS A 1157 12.34 -18.50 -14.50
C HIS A 1157 13.59 -18.94 -15.26
N THR A 1158 14.57 -18.04 -15.37
CA THR A 1158 15.92 -18.37 -15.83
C THR A 1158 16.58 -19.39 -14.88
N GLY A 1159 17.66 -20.06 -15.29
CA GLY A 1159 18.30 -21.09 -14.47
C GLY A 1159 18.77 -20.58 -13.10
N GLN A 1160 19.38 -19.40 -13.07
CA GLN A 1160 19.77 -18.67 -11.85
C GLN A 1160 18.57 -18.30 -10.97
N GLU A 1161 17.49 -17.78 -11.55
CA GLU A 1161 16.25 -17.47 -10.83
C GLU A 1161 15.64 -18.74 -10.21
N SER A 1162 15.53 -19.82 -10.99
CA SER A 1162 15.00 -21.11 -10.55
C SER A 1162 15.85 -21.73 -9.44
N TYR A 1163 17.18 -21.60 -9.52
CA TYR A 1163 18.11 -22.03 -8.47
C TYR A 1163 17.87 -21.27 -7.15
N VAL A 1164 17.78 -19.93 -7.19
CA VAL A 1164 17.49 -19.13 -5.98
C VAL A 1164 16.07 -19.39 -5.47
N TRP A 1165 15.08 -19.52 -6.34
CA TRP A 1165 13.70 -19.84 -5.97
C TRP A 1165 13.59 -21.19 -5.25
N LYS A 1166 14.30 -22.21 -5.74
CA LYS A 1166 14.40 -23.50 -5.05
C LYS A 1166 15.05 -23.36 -3.67
N MET A 1167 16.20 -22.71 -3.57
CA MET A 1167 16.86 -22.48 -2.27
C MET A 1167 15.98 -21.68 -1.30
N TYR A 1168 15.23 -20.72 -1.81
CA TYR A 1168 14.26 -19.93 -1.05
C TYR A 1168 13.13 -20.79 -0.49
N GLN A 1169 12.56 -21.70 -1.30
CA GLN A 1169 11.57 -22.68 -0.83
C GLN A 1169 12.16 -23.67 0.20
N GLU A 1170 13.41 -24.09 0.02
CA GLU A 1170 14.14 -24.96 0.94
C GLU A 1170 14.61 -24.25 2.23
N ARG A 1171 14.43 -22.91 2.32
CA ARG A 1171 14.95 -22.02 3.40
C ARG A 1171 16.47 -22.13 3.59
N CYS A 1172 17.20 -22.29 2.48
CA CYS A 1172 18.66 -22.35 2.47
C CYS A 1172 19.24 -21.01 2.00
N TRP A 1173 20.07 -20.37 2.84
CA TRP A 1173 20.66 -19.05 2.59
C TRP A 1173 22.07 -19.09 1.98
N GLU A 1174 22.51 -20.24 1.47
CA GLU A 1174 23.85 -20.41 0.88
C GLU A 1174 24.04 -19.62 -0.44
N PHE A 1175 22.99 -19.10 -1.07
CA PHE A 1175 23.12 -18.26 -2.26
C PHE A 1175 23.61 -16.83 -1.96
N PHE A 1176 23.59 -16.36 -0.71
CA PHE A 1176 24.15 -15.04 -0.37
C PHE A 1176 25.69 -15.07 -0.46
N PRO A 1177 26.34 -14.04 -1.02
CA PRO A 1177 27.80 -13.97 -1.18
C PRO A 1177 28.49 -13.61 0.15
N ALA A 1178 28.35 -14.44 1.18
CA ALA A 1178 28.95 -14.20 2.49
C ALA A 1178 30.46 -14.46 2.47
N GLY A 1179 31.26 -13.43 2.78
CA GLY A 1179 32.73 -13.48 2.83
C GLY A 1179 33.45 -13.24 1.50
N ASP A 1180 32.73 -13.07 0.39
CA ASP A 1180 33.31 -12.88 -0.95
C ASP A 1180 32.44 -11.93 -1.81
N CYS A 1181 32.99 -11.36 -2.89
CA CYS A 1181 32.27 -10.51 -3.84
C CYS A 1181 32.84 -10.72 -5.26
N PHE A 1182 32.08 -10.40 -6.30
CA PHE A 1182 32.50 -10.66 -7.69
C PHE A 1182 33.90 -10.11 -7.99
N ARG A 1183 34.17 -8.87 -7.57
CA ARG A 1183 35.46 -8.21 -7.74
C ARG A 1183 36.61 -9.00 -7.09
N LYS A 1184 36.42 -9.49 -5.87
CA LYS A 1184 37.43 -10.23 -5.10
C LYS A 1184 37.70 -11.61 -5.70
N GLN A 1185 36.68 -12.28 -6.22
CA GLN A 1185 36.84 -13.56 -6.90
C GLN A 1185 37.59 -13.43 -8.25
N TYR A 1186 37.47 -12.29 -8.93
CA TYR A 1186 38.05 -12.04 -10.26
C TYR A 1186 39.21 -11.02 -10.26
N GLU A 1187 39.78 -10.70 -9.10
CA GLU A 1187 40.81 -9.65 -8.94
C GLU A 1187 42.03 -9.86 -9.87
N ASP A 1188 42.58 -11.08 -9.93
CA ASP A 1188 43.68 -11.47 -10.82
C ASP A 1188 43.35 -11.45 -12.33
N GLN A 1189 42.08 -11.28 -12.71
CA GLN A 1189 41.59 -11.31 -14.10
C GLN A 1189 41.06 -9.95 -14.58
N LEU A 1190 40.80 -9.05 -13.65
CA LEU A 1190 40.33 -7.68 -13.89
C LEU A 1190 41.49 -6.67 -13.87
N ASN A 1191 42.52 -6.93 -13.05
CA ASN A 1191 43.80 -6.20 -13.01
C ASN A 1191 44.75 -6.60 -14.15
#